data_AF-A0A9P6Q7T7-F1
#
_entry.id   AF-A0A9P6Q7T7-F1
#
_cell.length_a   1.000
_cell.length_b   1.000
_cell.length_c   1.000
_cell.angle_alpha   90.00
_cell.angle_beta   90.00
_cell.angle_gamma   90.00
#
_symmetry.space_group_name_H-M   'P 1'
#
loop_
_entity.id
_entity.type
_entity.pdbx_description
1 polymer ?
#
loop_
_entity_poly.entity_id
_entity_poly.type
_entity_poly.pdbx_seq_one_letter_code
_entity_poly.pdbx_strand_id
1 'polypeptide(L)'
;MAANCPEPFYDQQDNVVVAMLVRSGEREEIPGDTPADYRSWIEQCWHQNPNKRPDAKNVVLQDDVAMRSRLDMISTFVSLGSSFNDSIGDRRATSGFKRALDRLTIVDNRAESANNNCGDNQKRPHHGSGDEVIDYLRRIASKGSADAQLVLGWMCDRGLDVAGSKEDAPLWYRKAAQQGHSTAQLRLGRMYESRDGNEDANRSDSEAARWYRMAAEHGEAEAQLRLGVFYFHGRGVVRNDVEAAKWFRRAAESGVAEAQFNLGLMYSRGQGVKKSDVNGASWMRHAADQDMAEAQYGLGSMYMDGRGVGRSAEMAAMWYRRAAEEGHAAAQLHLGLMHCEGRGVKKSFTEAATWMRKSAEQNNSDAQVELGDMYQGGHGLKQSYTEAVKWYRRSANLANTTAERKLGLMYDSGLGVDRDAAAAASWYRKAADRGDTEGQYHLGMLYQNGRGVEQSFGDALAWYRRAADQGYSLAQKQIPELYLKSLSDQPDDVEAIAWRHKVIREDDAYSQYYLGCIHIYGVVDRQDYNEAVAWFLKAARNGFVGAEFYLGRAYEGGLGVVQSDVEAAEWYLKAASHGHSGAQRSIGWMYDLGKGVEQNDKLAFEWYAKSAHQKHNSAIFDLASMYELGIGVERDDTKVHVLMRELTSWSDSYNSGLLHLQWLTSPDYRSPENDLDAIALYHEGAAKGYVAAQYNLGRMYERGRGFEMDRSQAMEWYRKAAEQGHEVSRERFTFLKSVAMK
;
A
#
# COMPACT_ATOMS: atom_id res chain seq x y z
N MET A 1 -65.82 75.39 5.86
CA MET A 1 -66.39 74.08 5.52
C MET A 1 -65.25 73.17 5.08
N ALA A 2 -65.09 72.08 5.83
CA ALA A 2 -64.28 70.87 5.63
C ALA A 2 -62.87 70.99 5.01
N ALA A 3 -61.86 70.94 5.88
CA ALA A 3 -60.50 70.53 5.56
C ALA A 3 -60.44 68.99 5.53
N ASN A 4 -59.84 68.43 4.47
CA ASN A 4 -59.50 67.01 4.37
C ASN A 4 -58.39 66.68 5.39
N CYS A 5 -58.75 66.00 6.48
CA CYS A 5 -57.81 65.18 7.25
C CYS A 5 -57.84 63.76 6.67
N PRO A 6 -56.69 63.13 6.35
CA PRO A 6 -56.66 61.70 6.07
C PRO A 6 -57.00 60.91 7.34
N GLU A 7 -57.80 59.87 7.18
CA GLU A 7 -58.17 58.92 8.24
C GLU A 7 -56.93 58.25 8.86
N PRO A 8 -56.92 57.97 10.17
CA PRO A 8 -55.93 57.05 10.73
C PRO A 8 -56.23 55.66 10.18
N PHE A 9 -55.19 54.83 9.98
CA PHE A 9 -55.23 53.45 9.46
C PHE A 9 -55.16 53.30 7.92
N TYR A 10 -53.93 53.21 7.40
CA TYR A 10 -53.65 52.67 6.07
C TYR A 10 -52.70 51.44 6.08
N ASP A 11 -52.22 50.97 7.23
CA ASP A 11 -51.37 49.76 7.26
C ASP A 11 -51.70 48.84 8.45
N GLN A 12 -52.29 47.68 8.17
CA GLN A 12 -52.54 46.60 9.14
C GLN A 12 -51.26 45.82 9.51
N GLN A 13 -50.08 46.16 8.96
CA GLN A 13 -48.82 45.42 9.14
C GLN A 13 -48.02 45.82 10.40
N ASP A 14 -48.14 47.04 10.93
CA ASP A 14 -47.38 47.49 12.12
C ASP A 14 -47.86 46.83 13.45
N ASN A 15 -49.04 46.24 13.42
CA ASN A 15 -49.75 45.60 14.52
C ASN A 15 -49.04 44.33 15.06
N VAL A 16 -48.51 43.47 14.18
CA VAL A 16 -47.87 42.19 14.56
C VAL A 16 -46.50 42.39 15.24
N VAL A 17 -45.81 43.50 14.92
CA VAL A 17 -44.49 43.84 15.47
C VAL A 17 -44.57 44.14 16.96
N VAL A 18 -45.59 44.87 17.39
CA VAL A 18 -45.81 45.20 18.80
C VAL A 18 -46.14 43.93 19.60
N ALA A 19 -46.96 43.04 19.06
CA ALA A 19 -47.27 41.75 19.67
C ALA A 19 -46.04 40.83 19.83
N MET A 20 -45.07 40.87 18.91
CA MET A 20 -43.84 40.09 19.02
C MET A 20 -42.87 40.61 20.07
N LEU A 21 -42.68 41.92 20.17
CA LEU A 21 -41.87 42.54 21.21
C LEU A 21 -42.44 42.30 22.61
N VAL A 22 -43.77 42.23 22.72
CA VAL A 22 -44.48 41.85 23.94
C VAL A 22 -44.34 40.35 24.23
N ARG A 23 -44.40 39.49 23.20
CA ARG A 23 -44.17 38.03 23.32
C ARG A 23 -42.72 37.67 23.70
N SER A 24 -41.72 38.43 23.26
CA SER A 24 -40.30 38.22 23.59
C SER A 24 -39.90 38.83 24.94
N GLY A 25 -40.80 39.58 25.59
CA GLY A 25 -40.55 40.20 26.89
C GLY A 25 -39.67 41.46 26.85
N GLU A 26 -39.48 42.07 25.68
CA GLU A 26 -38.50 43.15 25.45
C GLU A 26 -39.07 44.58 25.49
N ARG A 27 -40.25 44.81 26.09
CA ARG A 27 -40.80 46.18 26.26
C ARG A 27 -41.30 46.47 27.67
N GLU A 28 -40.72 47.49 28.31
CA GLU A 28 -41.13 48.01 29.63
C GLU A 28 -41.87 49.37 29.59
N GLU A 29 -41.85 50.10 28.46
CA GLU A 29 -42.50 51.42 28.33
C GLU A 29 -43.48 51.52 27.15
N ILE A 30 -44.54 52.31 27.32
CA ILE A 30 -45.59 52.60 26.31
C ILE A 30 -45.33 54.00 25.72
N PRO A 31 -44.83 54.11 24.48
CA PRO A 31 -44.69 55.39 23.78
C PRO A 31 -46.04 56.10 23.59
N GLY A 32 -46.04 57.43 23.59
CA GLY A 32 -47.27 58.25 23.56
C GLY A 32 -48.12 58.11 22.29
N ASP A 33 -47.54 57.58 21.21
CA ASP A 33 -48.17 57.28 19.92
C ASP A 33 -48.72 55.84 19.83
N THR A 34 -48.71 55.07 20.93
CA THR A 34 -49.25 53.69 20.95
C THR A 34 -50.79 53.69 20.87
N PRO A 35 -51.39 53.01 19.87
CA PRO A 35 -52.85 52.93 19.69
C PRO A 35 -53.59 52.35 20.91
N ALA A 36 -54.85 52.75 21.10
CA ALA A 36 -55.62 52.45 22.32
C ALA A 36 -55.82 50.94 22.58
N ASP A 37 -56.02 50.15 21.52
CA ASP A 37 -56.24 48.71 21.61
C ASP A 37 -54.95 47.96 22.04
N TYR A 38 -53.78 48.46 21.62
CA TYR A 38 -52.48 47.92 22.02
C TYR A 38 -52.06 48.34 23.42
N ARG A 39 -52.42 49.57 23.82
CA ARG A 39 -52.27 50.03 25.20
C ARG A 39 -53.02 49.10 26.15
N SER A 40 -54.23 48.69 25.78
CA SER A 40 -55.03 47.71 26.53
C SER A 40 -54.32 46.37 26.69
N TRP A 41 -53.71 45.81 25.63
CA TRP A 41 -52.97 44.54 25.76
C TRP A 41 -51.70 44.64 26.61
N ILE A 42 -50.95 45.74 26.48
CA ILE A 42 -49.74 45.97 27.28
C ILE A 42 -50.12 46.18 28.75
N GLU A 43 -51.20 46.91 29.04
CA GLU A 43 -51.77 47.07 30.37
C GLU A 43 -52.28 45.74 30.97
N GLN A 44 -52.92 44.89 30.16
CA GLN A 44 -53.36 43.55 30.58
C GLN A 44 -52.21 42.58 30.84
N CYS A 45 -51.09 42.74 30.14
CA CYS A 45 -49.86 41.96 30.37
C CYS A 45 -49.02 42.49 31.55
N TRP A 46 -49.38 43.64 32.12
CA TRP A 46 -48.59 44.30 33.15
C TRP A 46 -49.05 43.95 34.58
N HIS A 47 -48.08 43.59 35.42
CA HIS A 47 -48.30 43.37 36.85
C HIS A 47 -47.04 43.81 37.63
N GLN A 48 -47.22 44.46 38.80
CA GLN A 48 -46.12 44.98 39.62
C GLN A 48 -45.14 43.89 40.10
N ASN A 49 -45.62 42.66 40.28
CA ASN A 49 -44.79 41.48 40.53
C ASN A 49 -44.52 40.73 39.21
N PRO A 50 -43.26 40.62 38.73
CA PRO A 50 -42.91 39.98 37.46
C PRO A 50 -43.40 38.53 37.33
N ASN A 51 -43.41 37.77 38.43
CA ASN A 51 -43.79 36.36 38.45
C ASN A 51 -45.32 36.14 38.35
N LYS A 52 -46.11 37.22 38.36
CA LYS A 52 -47.58 37.19 38.26
C LYS A 52 -48.09 37.84 36.96
N ARG A 53 -47.19 38.27 36.07
CA ARG A 53 -47.58 38.79 34.75
C ARG A 53 -48.21 37.65 33.93
N PRO A 54 -49.40 37.84 33.34
CA PRO A 54 -49.98 36.82 32.48
C PRO A 54 -49.13 36.63 31.22
N ASP A 55 -49.15 35.42 30.66
CA ASP A 55 -48.44 35.10 29.42
C ASP A 55 -49.00 35.94 28.27
N ALA A 56 -48.17 36.83 27.73
CA ALA A 56 -48.46 37.68 26.58
C ALA A 56 -49.03 36.89 25.39
N LYS A 57 -48.59 35.64 25.21
CA LYS A 57 -49.11 34.72 24.20
C LYS A 57 -50.60 34.46 24.41
N ASN A 58 -51.05 34.25 25.65
CA ASN A 58 -52.46 33.94 25.92
C ASN A 58 -53.36 35.18 25.81
N VAL A 59 -52.84 36.37 26.10
CA VAL A 59 -53.56 37.65 26.01
C VAL A 59 -53.75 38.06 24.54
N VAL A 60 -52.68 38.06 23.74
CA VAL A 60 -52.74 38.46 22.32
C VAL A 60 -53.52 37.46 21.47
N LEU A 61 -53.43 36.17 21.78
CA LEU A 61 -54.14 35.14 21.02
C LEU A 61 -55.65 35.21 21.29
N GLN A 62 -56.17 35.70 22.41
CA GLN A 62 -57.61 35.61 22.71
C GLN A 62 -58.53 36.46 21.79
N ASP A 63 -58.02 37.56 21.20
CA ASP A 63 -58.88 38.57 20.57
C ASP A 63 -58.84 38.63 19.02
N ASP A 64 -57.83 38.06 18.34
CA ASP A 64 -57.68 38.20 16.88
C ASP A 64 -57.15 36.93 16.16
N VAL A 65 -58.03 36.32 15.34
CA VAL A 65 -57.77 35.09 14.58
C VAL A 65 -56.72 35.29 13.47
N ALA A 66 -56.68 36.45 12.83
CA ALA A 66 -55.71 36.74 11.77
C ALA A 66 -54.30 36.92 12.33
N MET A 67 -54.19 37.54 13.52
CA MET A 67 -52.96 37.64 14.30
C MET A 67 -52.42 36.28 14.74
N ARG A 68 -53.28 35.36 15.20
CA ARG A 68 -52.86 33.97 15.53
C ARG A 68 -52.18 33.31 14.34
N SER A 69 -52.82 33.35 13.17
CA SER A 69 -52.30 32.71 11.95
C SER A 69 -50.95 33.31 11.50
N ARG A 70 -50.75 34.62 11.66
CA ARG A 70 -49.49 35.31 11.36
C ARG A 70 -48.37 35.02 12.38
N LEU A 71 -48.70 34.83 13.66
CA LEU A 71 -47.73 34.46 14.70
C LEU A 71 -47.31 32.99 14.64
N ASP A 72 -48.23 32.08 14.30
CA ASP A 72 -47.93 30.66 14.04
C ASP A 72 -47.05 30.50 12.80
N MET A 73 -47.25 31.33 11.78
CA MET A 73 -46.43 31.40 10.57
C MET A 73 -44.96 31.71 10.88
N ILE A 74 -44.69 32.76 11.66
CA ILE A 74 -43.30 33.13 11.99
C ILE A 74 -42.70 32.12 12.96
N SER A 75 -43.48 31.56 13.88
CA SER A 75 -43.03 30.44 14.70
C SER A 75 -42.65 29.22 13.87
N THR A 76 -43.37 28.96 12.78
CA THR A 76 -43.05 27.91 11.81
C THR A 76 -41.78 28.23 11.04
N PHE A 77 -41.58 29.49 10.60
CA PHE A 77 -40.37 29.92 9.90
C PHE A 77 -39.12 29.96 10.78
N VAL A 78 -39.24 30.37 12.04
CA VAL A 78 -38.16 30.34 13.04
C VAL A 78 -37.83 28.90 13.43
N SER A 79 -38.85 28.06 13.65
CA SER A 79 -38.66 26.63 13.91
C SER A 79 -37.98 25.91 12.74
N LEU A 80 -38.42 26.20 11.51
CA LEU A 80 -37.74 25.75 10.29
C LEU A 80 -36.29 26.27 10.32
N GLY A 81 -36.08 27.59 10.44
CA GLY A 81 -34.79 28.29 10.62
C GLY A 81 -33.78 27.59 11.54
N SER A 82 -34.26 27.18 12.72
CA SER A 82 -33.47 26.50 13.76
C SER A 82 -33.18 25.01 13.51
N SER A 83 -33.96 24.36 12.64
CA SER A 83 -33.87 22.90 12.39
C SER A 83 -32.82 22.50 11.35
N PHE A 84 -31.99 23.43 10.91
CA PHE A 84 -31.20 23.31 9.69
C PHE A 84 -29.72 23.04 9.98
N ASN A 85 -29.31 21.77 10.13
CA ASN A 85 -27.87 21.44 10.32
C ASN A 85 -27.22 20.65 9.17
N ASP A 86 -27.95 19.93 8.30
CA ASP A 86 -27.36 19.10 7.23
C ASP A 86 -27.95 19.30 5.82
N SER A 87 -27.17 18.93 4.78
CA SER A 87 -27.46 19.16 3.35
C SER A 87 -28.77 18.53 2.84
N ILE A 88 -29.17 17.37 3.37
CA ILE A 88 -30.43 16.69 3.05
C ILE A 88 -31.60 17.36 3.80
N GLY A 89 -31.38 17.75 5.06
CA GLY A 89 -32.30 18.58 5.82
C GLY A 89 -32.56 19.92 5.13
N ASP A 90 -31.51 20.51 4.54
CA ASP A 90 -31.53 21.80 3.85
C ASP A 90 -32.39 21.81 2.57
N ARG A 91 -32.45 20.72 1.80
CA ARG A 91 -33.35 20.61 0.62
C ARG A 91 -34.81 20.39 1.02
N ARG A 92 -35.06 19.54 2.03
CA ARG A 92 -36.40 19.34 2.60
C ARG A 92 -36.92 20.60 3.27
N ALA A 93 -36.03 21.34 3.91
CA ALA A 93 -36.26 22.64 4.51
C ALA A 93 -36.64 23.69 3.47
N THR A 94 -35.83 23.85 2.41
CA THR A 94 -36.09 24.80 1.32
C THR A 94 -37.44 24.51 0.66
N SER A 95 -37.76 23.23 0.41
CA SER A 95 -39.07 22.83 -0.14
C SER A 95 -40.22 22.92 0.88
N GLY A 96 -39.96 22.73 2.17
CA GLY A 96 -40.93 22.97 3.25
C GLY A 96 -41.27 24.44 3.40
N PHE A 97 -40.25 25.30 3.36
CA PHE A 97 -40.36 26.76 3.38
C PHE A 97 -41.15 27.26 2.17
N LYS A 98 -40.81 26.82 0.94
CA LYS A 98 -41.56 27.15 -0.27
C LYS A 98 -43.03 26.72 -0.17
N ARG A 99 -43.29 25.49 0.29
CA ARG A 99 -44.67 25.01 0.51
C ARG A 99 -45.42 25.80 1.58
N ALA A 100 -44.73 26.26 2.62
CA ALA A 100 -45.32 27.12 3.64
C ALA A 100 -45.68 28.49 3.02
N LEU A 101 -44.77 29.08 2.24
CA LEU A 101 -45.02 30.31 1.49
C LEU A 101 -46.24 30.14 0.55
N ASP A 102 -46.25 29.11 -0.30
CA ASP A 102 -47.34 28.83 -1.25
C ASP A 102 -48.71 28.62 -0.56
N ARG A 103 -48.74 27.96 0.61
CA ARG A 103 -49.98 27.76 1.38
C ARG A 103 -50.53 29.06 1.92
N LEU A 104 -49.66 29.97 2.34
CA LEU A 104 -50.05 31.30 2.82
C LEU A 104 -50.61 32.12 1.66
N THR A 105 -50.00 31.96 0.49
CA THR A 105 -50.48 32.56 -0.74
C THR A 105 -51.92 32.15 -1.07
N ILE A 106 -52.29 30.91 -0.75
CA ILE A 106 -53.64 30.37 -0.97
C ILE A 106 -54.65 30.82 0.11
N VAL A 107 -54.21 31.03 1.36
CA VAL A 107 -55.10 31.45 2.47
C VAL A 107 -55.52 32.91 2.34
N ASP A 108 -54.59 33.81 1.97
CA ASP A 108 -54.92 35.23 1.75
C ASP A 108 -55.89 35.41 0.58
N ASN A 109 -55.70 34.67 -0.52
CA ASN A 109 -56.64 34.65 -1.64
C ASN A 109 -58.07 34.19 -1.24
N ARG A 110 -58.19 33.27 -0.27
CA ARG A 110 -59.50 32.83 0.27
C ARG A 110 -60.13 33.89 1.18
N ALA A 111 -59.33 34.57 2.00
CA ALA A 111 -59.80 35.67 2.85
C ALA A 111 -60.27 36.87 2.00
N GLU A 112 -59.55 37.22 0.93
CA GLU A 112 -59.99 38.24 -0.03
C GLU A 112 -61.27 37.84 -0.77
N SER A 113 -61.42 36.56 -1.16
CA SER A 113 -62.66 36.08 -1.80
C SER A 113 -63.88 36.13 -0.87
N ALA A 114 -63.68 36.05 0.44
CA ALA A 114 -64.75 36.23 1.43
C ALA A 114 -65.09 37.71 1.68
N ASN A 115 -64.14 38.62 1.44
CA ASN A 115 -64.31 40.07 1.65
C ASN A 115 -64.85 40.81 0.41
N ASN A 116 -64.81 40.18 -0.78
CA ASN A 116 -65.33 40.72 -2.05
C ASN A 116 -66.88 40.71 -2.16
N ASN A 117 -67.60 40.45 -1.08
CA ASN A 117 -69.06 40.67 -1.02
C ASN A 117 -69.46 42.11 -0.67
N CYS A 118 -68.50 43.01 -0.46
CA CYS A 118 -68.75 44.45 -0.39
C CYS A 118 -68.19 45.11 -1.65
N GLY A 119 -69.08 45.57 -2.52
CA GLY A 119 -68.74 46.09 -3.83
C GLY A 119 -67.96 47.40 -3.76
N ASP A 120 -66.66 47.32 -4.00
CA ASP A 120 -65.94 48.44 -4.61
C ASP A 120 -64.89 47.95 -5.61
N ASN A 121 -65.07 48.34 -6.86
CA ASN A 121 -64.30 47.89 -8.02
C ASN A 121 -63.09 48.82 -8.19
N GLN A 122 -62.05 48.62 -7.39
CA GLN A 122 -60.70 49.07 -7.73
C GLN A 122 -59.80 47.85 -7.89
N LYS A 123 -59.35 47.62 -9.13
CA LYS A 123 -58.34 46.61 -9.47
C LYS A 123 -57.08 46.88 -8.65
N ARG A 124 -56.89 46.13 -7.56
CA ARG A 124 -55.61 46.05 -6.84
C ARG A 124 -54.58 45.37 -7.76
N PRO A 125 -53.34 45.86 -7.84
CA PRO A 125 -52.29 45.20 -8.60
C PRO A 125 -52.02 43.81 -8.01
N HIS A 126 -51.96 42.80 -8.87
CA HIS A 126 -51.67 41.41 -8.51
C HIS A 126 -50.23 41.25 -7.98
N HIS A 127 -50.02 41.48 -6.68
CA HIS A 127 -48.82 41.07 -5.95
C HIS A 127 -49.23 40.29 -4.69
N GLY A 128 -49.88 39.15 -4.89
CA GLY A 128 -50.38 38.34 -3.79
C GLY A 128 -49.30 37.51 -3.11
N SER A 129 -49.04 37.80 -1.83
CA SER A 129 -48.97 36.81 -0.73
C SER A 129 -47.74 35.89 -0.59
N GLY A 130 -46.59 36.32 -1.12
CA GLY A 130 -45.26 35.79 -0.75
C GLY A 130 -44.27 36.91 -0.42
N ASP A 131 -44.23 37.95 -1.27
CA ASP A 131 -43.35 39.11 -1.12
C ASP A 131 -43.69 39.97 0.12
N GLU A 132 -44.97 40.07 0.50
CA GLU A 132 -45.39 40.80 1.70
C GLU A 132 -44.83 40.18 2.99
N VAL A 133 -44.67 38.85 3.04
CA VAL A 133 -44.09 38.14 4.20
C VAL A 133 -42.59 38.43 4.29
N ILE A 134 -41.90 38.53 3.15
CA ILE A 134 -40.48 38.86 3.08
C ILE A 134 -40.24 40.32 3.49
N ASP A 135 -41.07 41.24 2.98
CA ASP A 135 -41.03 42.65 3.38
C ASP A 135 -41.34 42.83 4.87
N TYR A 136 -42.29 42.06 5.40
CA TYR A 136 -42.56 42.02 6.84
C TYR A 136 -41.35 41.53 7.64
N LEU A 137 -40.73 40.41 7.25
CA LEU A 137 -39.50 39.90 7.85
C LEU A 137 -38.37 40.95 7.83
N ARG A 138 -38.22 41.71 6.73
CA ARG A 138 -37.27 42.82 6.61
C ARG A 138 -37.53 43.93 7.62
N ARG A 139 -38.79 44.32 7.82
CA ARG A 139 -39.17 45.35 8.81
C ARG A 139 -38.87 44.92 10.25
N ILE A 140 -39.14 43.67 10.61
CA ILE A 140 -38.84 43.20 11.97
C ILE A 140 -37.33 42.98 12.20
N ALA A 141 -36.60 42.55 11.16
CA ALA A 141 -35.15 42.42 11.22
C ALA A 141 -34.46 43.78 11.32
N SER A 142 -34.98 44.82 10.64
CA SER A 142 -34.45 46.19 10.74
C SER A 142 -34.74 46.83 12.11
N LYS A 143 -35.83 46.43 12.77
CA LYS A 143 -36.16 46.81 14.15
C LYS A 143 -35.37 46.05 15.23
N GLY A 144 -34.51 45.10 14.84
CA GLY A 144 -33.53 44.48 15.73
C GLY A 144 -33.75 43.01 16.05
N SER A 145 -34.85 42.36 15.64
CA SER A 145 -35.12 40.97 15.98
C SER A 145 -34.03 40.01 15.44
N ALA A 146 -33.29 39.36 16.35
CA ALA A 146 -32.22 38.42 15.99
C ALA A 146 -32.74 37.20 15.20
N ASP A 147 -33.92 36.67 15.56
CA ASP A 147 -34.56 35.56 14.87
C ASP A 147 -34.95 35.93 13.44
N ALA A 148 -35.51 37.13 13.25
CA ALA A 148 -35.86 37.62 11.92
C ALA A 148 -34.63 37.85 11.05
N GLN A 149 -33.55 38.37 11.64
CA GLN A 149 -32.27 38.55 10.97
C GLN A 149 -31.65 37.19 10.58
N LEU A 150 -31.75 36.17 11.43
CA LEU A 150 -31.33 34.80 11.07
C LEU A 150 -32.12 34.28 9.86
N VAL A 151 -33.45 34.39 9.90
CA VAL A 151 -34.32 33.89 8.85
C VAL A 151 -34.05 34.61 7.53
N LEU A 152 -33.91 35.94 7.53
CA LEU A 152 -33.54 36.70 6.33
C LEU A 152 -32.16 36.32 5.80
N GLY A 153 -31.17 36.15 6.68
CA GLY A 153 -29.84 35.68 6.28
C GLY A 153 -29.91 34.34 5.55
N TRP A 154 -30.72 33.41 6.07
CA TRP A 154 -30.95 32.11 5.44
C TRP A 154 -31.69 32.20 4.11
N MET A 155 -32.70 33.06 4.02
CA MET A 155 -33.42 33.29 2.76
C MET A 155 -32.51 33.89 1.69
N CYS A 156 -31.68 34.86 2.05
CA CYS A 156 -30.71 35.47 1.16
C CYS A 156 -29.68 34.44 0.68
N ASP A 157 -29.09 33.64 1.58
CA ASP A 157 -28.11 32.59 1.26
C ASP A 157 -28.64 31.61 0.18
N ARG A 158 -29.94 31.33 0.23
CA ARG A 158 -30.63 30.39 -0.67
C ARG A 158 -31.26 31.03 -1.89
N GLY A 159 -31.14 32.36 -2.07
CA GLY A 159 -31.80 33.09 -3.16
C GLY A 159 -33.32 32.96 -3.12
N LEU A 160 -33.89 32.82 -1.92
CA LEU A 160 -35.34 32.79 -1.68
C LEU A 160 -35.90 34.19 -1.42
N ASP A 161 -35.04 35.16 -1.12
CA ASP A 161 -35.40 36.57 -1.04
C ASP A 161 -35.29 37.19 -2.44
N VAL A 162 -36.43 37.51 -3.05
CA VAL A 162 -36.51 38.07 -4.41
C VAL A 162 -35.97 39.50 -4.47
N ALA A 163 -36.02 40.22 -3.35
CA ALA A 163 -35.54 41.60 -3.24
C ALA A 163 -34.13 41.69 -2.64
N GLY A 164 -33.49 40.57 -2.30
CA GLY A 164 -32.21 40.49 -1.61
C GLY A 164 -31.16 39.75 -2.45
N SER A 165 -29.91 40.18 -2.37
CA SER A 165 -28.79 39.45 -2.96
C SER A 165 -28.34 38.33 -2.02
N LYS A 166 -27.77 37.25 -2.57
CA LYS A 166 -27.01 36.29 -1.76
C LYS A 166 -25.90 36.97 -0.94
N GLU A 167 -25.40 38.11 -1.43
CA GLU A 167 -24.40 38.93 -0.78
C GLU A 167 -24.91 39.64 0.48
N ASP A 168 -26.23 39.74 0.68
CA ASP A 168 -26.83 40.33 1.89
C ASP A 168 -26.87 39.33 3.07
N ALA A 169 -26.71 38.04 2.80
CA ALA A 169 -26.82 36.98 3.81
C ALA A 169 -25.80 37.13 4.97
N PRO A 170 -24.50 37.39 4.72
CA PRO A 170 -23.52 37.59 5.79
C PRO A 170 -23.83 38.80 6.66
N LEU A 171 -24.44 39.86 6.10
CA LEU A 171 -24.82 41.05 6.86
C LEU A 171 -25.91 40.73 7.89
N TRP A 172 -26.95 40.02 7.46
CA TRP A 172 -28.05 39.62 8.33
C TRP A 172 -27.61 38.62 9.39
N TYR A 173 -26.82 37.61 9.00
CA TYR A 173 -26.23 36.67 9.97
C TYR A 173 -25.31 37.38 10.97
N ARG A 174 -24.50 38.35 10.55
CA ARG A 174 -23.65 39.12 11.47
C ARG A 174 -24.47 39.90 12.49
N LYS A 175 -25.56 40.56 12.09
CA LYS A 175 -26.44 41.29 13.01
C LYS A 175 -27.04 40.33 14.06
N ALA A 176 -27.56 39.18 13.65
CA ALA A 176 -28.11 38.18 14.57
C ALA A 176 -27.02 37.57 15.47
N ALA A 177 -25.85 37.26 14.91
CA ALA A 177 -24.73 36.65 15.63
C ALA A 177 -24.14 37.56 16.70
N GLN A 178 -24.06 38.88 16.43
CA GLN A 178 -23.63 39.90 17.38
C GLN A 178 -24.59 40.06 18.56
N GLN A 179 -25.86 39.70 18.38
CA GLN A 179 -26.87 39.66 19.45
C GLN A 179 -26.84 38.37 20.27
N GLY A 180 -25.90 37.45 19.99
CA GLY A 180 -25.76 36.20 20.73
C GLY A 180 -26.52 35.02 20.12
N HIS A 181 -27.16 35.17 18.95
CA HIS A 181 -27.90 34.07 18.34
C HIS A 181 -26.94 32.96 17.85
N SER A 182 -26.95 31.80 18.53
CA SER A 182 -26.00 30.69 18.30
C SER A 182 -26.05 30.11 16.88
N THR A 183 -27.24 29.90 16.32
CA THR A 183 -27.40 29.41 14.93
C THR A 183 -26.85 30.41 13.91
N ALA A 184 -27.02 31.72 14.13
CA ALA A 184 -26.45 32.74 13.26
C ALA A 184 -24.92 32.76 13.34
N GLN A 185 -24.35 32.56 14.54
CA GLN A 185 -22.91 32.40 14.73
C GLN A 185 -22.39 31.15 14.00
N LEU A 186 -23.07 30.01 14.10
CA LEU A 186 -22.71 28.79 13.36
C LEU A 186 -22.75 29.03 11.83
N ARG A 187 -23.82 29.66 11.33
CA ARG A 187 -24.00 29.97 9.90
C ARG A 187 -22.91 30.91 9.39
N LEU A 188 -22.58 31.93 10.17
CA LEU A 188 -21.53 32.87 9.84
C LEU A 188 -20.15 32.19 9.84
N GLY A 189 -19.89 31.30 10.80
CA GLY A 189 -18.68 30.46 10.82
C GLY A 189 -18.54 29.61 9.55
N ARG A 190 -19.63 28.98 9.09
CA ARG A 190 -19.68 28.20 7.84
C ARG A 190 -19.40 29.07 6.61
N MET A 191 -19.89 30.31 6.59
CA MET A 191 -19.62 31.25 5.49
C MET A 191 -18.15 31.69 5.43
N TYR A 192 -17.50 31.89 6.58
CA TYR A 192 -16.07 32.19 6.63
C TYR A 192 -15.19 30.97 6.27
N GLU A 193 -15.73 29.76 6.44
CA GLU A 193 -15.08 28.50 6.08
C GLU A 193 -15.27 28.12 4.59
N SER A 194 -16.42 28.43 3.98
CA SER A 194 -16.77 27.96 2.63
C SER A 194 -15.97 28.64 1.51
N ARG A 195 -15.76 27.89 0.41
CA ARG A 195 -14.93 28.26 -0.74
C ARG A 195 -15.76 28.49 -2.02
N ASP A 196 -16.99 28.96 -1.88
CA ASP A 196 -17.91 29.03 -3.03
C ASP A 196 -17.60 30.24 -3.92
N GLY A 197 -16.77 29.99 -4.95
CA GLY A 197 -16.81 30.64 -6.26
C GLY A 197 -16.38 32.11 -6.39
N ASN A 198 -16.11 32.84 -5.30
CA ASN A 198 -15.60 34.22 -5.38
C ASN A 198 -14.25 34.30 -4.65
N GLU A 199 -13.17 34.44 -5.43
CA GLU A 199 -11.82 34.10 -5.00
C GLU A 199 -11.22 34.99 -3.89
N ASP A 200 -11.79 36.13 -3.48
CA ASP A 200 -10.98 37.07 -2.66
C ASP A 200 -11.65 37.92 -1.55
N ALA A 201 -12.91 37.69 -1.13
CA ALA A 201 -13.55 38.66 -0.19
C ALA A 201 -13.73 38.24 1.29
N ASN A 202 -13.90 36.96 1.65
CA ASN A 202 -14.30 36.62 3.03
C ASN A 202 -13.76 35.29 3.61
N ARG A 203 -12.71 34.68 3.03
CA ARG A 203 -12.09 33.50 3.67
C ARG A 203 -11.27 33.95 4.87
N SER A 204 -11.66 33.51 6.07
CA SER A 204 -10.85 33.71 7.26
C SER A 204 -11.11 32.57 8.23
N ASP A 205 -10.22 31.57 8.21
CA ASP A 205 -10.29 30.46 9.16
C ASP A 205 -10.27 30.99 10.61
N SER A 206 -9.60 32.12 10.87
CA SER A 206 -9.57 32.77 12.20
C SER A 206 -10.93 33.35 12.59
N GLU A 207 -11.65 33.97 11.66
CA GLU A 207 -13.02 34.45 11.90
C GLU A 207 -14.01 33.28 12.04
N ALA A 208 -13.89 32.25 11.18
CA ALA A 208 -14.69 31.03 11.29
C ALA A 208 -14.50 30.40 12.69
N ALA A 209 -13.25 30.24 13.14
CA ALA A 209 -12.95 29.72 14.47
C ALA A 209 -13.56 30.56 15.59
N ARG A 210 -13.54 31.89 15.46
CA ARG A 210 -14.13 32.80 16.44
C ARG A 210 -15.64 32.60 16.53
N TRP A 211 -16.34 32.56 15.41
CA TRP A 211 -17.79 32.37 15.38
C TRP A 211 -18.20 30.96 15.83
N TYR A 212 -17.45 29.93 15.43
CA TYR A 212 -17.66 28.57 15.95
C TYR A 212 -17.43 28.49 17.46
N ARG A 213 -16.44 29.19 18.01
CA ARG A 213 -16.23 29.26 19.46
C ARG A 213 -17.43 29.84 20.19
N MET A 214 -17.94 30.98 19.72
CA MET A 214 -19.12 31.60 20.33
C MET A 214 -20.34 30.67 20.26
N ALA A 215 -20.62 30.05 19.11
CA ALA A 215 -21.76 29.14 18.97
C ALA A 215 -21.58 27.87 19.83
N ALA A 216 -20.37 27.30 19.87
CA ALA A 216 -20.05 26.10 20.64
C ALA A 216 -20.19 26.31 22.16
N GLU A 217 -19.83 27.50 22.64
CA GLU A 217 -20.01 27.91 24.04
C GLU A 217 -21.49 28.02 24.44
N HIS A 218 -22.37 28.35 23.49
CA HIS A 218 -23.83 28.34 23.69
C HIS A 218 -24.47 26.95 23.53
N GLY A 219 -23.68 25.89 23.37
CA GLY A 219 -24.18 24.51 23.32
C GLY A 219 -24.53 24.00 21.92
N GLU A 220 -24.25 24.74 20.85
CA GLU A 220 -24.54 24.30 19.48
C GLU A 220 -23.62 23.12 19.09
N ALA A 221 -24.18 21.91 19.03
CA ALA A 221 -23.40 20.67 18.88
C ALA A 221 -22.58 20.60 17.57
N GLU A 222 -23.13 21.14 16.48
CA GLU A 222 -22.42 21.23 15.21
C GLU A 222 -21.25 22.24 15.28
N ALA A 223 -21.43 23.37 15.97
CA ALA A 223 -20.33 24.31 16.18
C ALA A 223 -19.22 23.70 17.06
N GLN A 224 -19.60 22.89 18.06
CA GLN A 224 -18.64 22.14 18.88
C GLN A 224 -17.85 21.14 18.04
N LEU A 225 -18.50 20.40 17.13
CA LEU A 225 -17.82 19.53 16.18
C LEU A 225 -16.84 20.33 15.31
N ARG A 226 -17.30 21.40 14.65
CA ARG A 226 -16.46 22.23 13.76
C ARG A 226 -15.27 22.85 14.49
N LEU A 227 -15.49 23.38 15.69
CA LEU A 227 -14.42 23.92 16.50
C LEU A 227 -13.40 22.85 16.92
N GLY A 228 -13.86 21.64 17.21
CA GLY A 228 -13.00 20.48 17.44
C GLY A 228 -12.10 20.17 16.24
N VAL A 229 -12.66 20.16 15.02
CA VAL A 229 -11.91 19.99 13.76
C VAL A 229 -10.88 21.10 13.57
N PHE A 230 -11.24 22.35 13.88
CA PHE A 230 -10.35 23.51 13.76
C PHE A 230 -9.14 23.39 14.70
N TYR A 231 -9.34 23.01 15.96
CA TYR A 231 -8.23 22.75 16.88
C TYR A 231 -7.39 21.53 16.48
N PHE A 232 -8.01 20.48 15.93
CA PHE A 232 -7.30 19.26 15.52
C PHE A 232 -6.34 19.51 14.36
N HIS A 233 -6.76 20.30 13.37
CA HIS A 233 -5.94 20.63 12.20
C HIS A 233 -5.14 21.94 12.35
N GLY A 234 -5.40 22.75 13.37
CA GLY A 234 -4.81 24.08 13.52
C GLY A 234 -5.30 25.08 12.46
N ARG A 235 -6.57 24.98 12.03
CA ARG A 235 -7.19 25.92 11.09
C ARG A 235 -7.68 27.14 11.86
N GLY A 236 -7.14 28.33 11.58
CA GLY A 236 -7.57 29.58 12.24
C GLY A 236 -7.27 29.67 13.75
N VAL A 237 -6.70 28.62 14.33
CA VAL A 237 -6.27 28.50 15.73
C VAL A 237 -4.99 27.70 15.79
N VAL A 238 -4.21 27.85 16.86
CA VAL A 238 -3.06 26.98 17.10
C VAL A 238 -3.57 25.55 17.33
N ARG A 239 -2.96 24.59 16.63
CA ARG A 239 -3.31 23.17 16.77
C ARG A 239 -3.22 22.74 18.23
N ASN A 240 -4.28 22.12 18.74
CA ASN A 240 -4.37 21.65 20.12
C ASN A 240 -5.30 20.44 20.22
N ASP A 241 -4.70 19.25 20.26
CA ASP A 241 -5.45 18.00 20.31
C ASP A 241 -6.27 17.85 21.63
N VAL A 242 -5.85 18.49 22.74
CA VAL A 242 -6.58 18.46 24.02
C VAL A 242 -7.89 19.26 23.93
N GLU A 243 -7.84 20.47 23.38
CA GLU A 243 -9.05 21.26 23.13
C GLU A 243 -9.94 20.62 22.08
N ALA A 244 -9.36 20.04 21.02
CA ALA A 244 -10.13 19.28 20.03
C ALA A 244 -10.93 18.13 20.68
N ALA A 245 -10.29 17.30 21.50
CA ALA A 245 -10.96 16.20 22.19
C ALA A 245 -12.07 16.67 23.14
N LYS A 246 -11.86 17.81 23.82
CA LYS A 246 -12.86 18.43 24.70
C LYS A 246 -14.10 18.87 23.94
N TRP A 247 -13.94 19.53 22.79
CA TRP A 247 -15.06 19.97 21.96
C TRP A 247 -15.77 18.81 21.26
N PHE A 248 -15.02 17.84 20.73
CA PHE A 248 -15.61 16.61 20.21
C PHE A 248 -16.39 15.85 21.29
N ARG A 249 -15.93 15.82 22.54
CA ARG A 249 -16.69 15.20 23.64
C ARG A 249 -18.04 15.85 23.86
N ARG A 250 -18.10 17.19 23.92
CA ARG A 250 -19.38 17.89 24.09
C ARG A 250 -20.35 17.62 22.92
N ALA A 251 -19.85 17.64 21.70
CA ALA A 251 -20.66 17.31 20.52
C ALA A 251 -21.09 15.83 20.50
N ALA A 252 -20.20 14.92 20.91
CA ALA A 252 -20.46 13.48 20.97
C ALA A 252 -21.51 13.11 22.03
N GLU A 253 -21.44 13.75 23.20
CA GLU A 253 -22.44 13.65 24.28
C GLU A 253 -23.81 14.20 23.84
N SER A 254 -23.82 15.15 22.91
CA SER A 254 -25.04 15.67 22.28
C SER A 254 -25.56 14.78 21.14
N GLY A 255 -24.92 13.64 20.87
CA GLY A 255 -25.37 12.65 19.90
C GLY A 255 -24.79 12.78 18.49
N VAL A 256 -23.90 13.74 18.23
CA VAL A 256 -23.35 13.95 16.87
C VAL A 256 -22.43 12.80 16.47
N ALA A 257 -22.85 11.99 15.49
CA ALA A 257 -22.14 10.77 15.06
C ALA A 257 -20.68 11.05 14.63
N GLU A 258 -20.44 12.11 13.86
CA GLU A 258 -19.09 12.50 13.42
C GLU A 258 -18.18 12.84 14.61
N ALA A 259 -18.72 13.51 15.64
CA ALA A 259 -17.98 13.83 16.85
C ALA A 259 -17.67 12.58 17.70
N GLN A 260 -18.62 11.65 17.78
CA GLN A 260 -18.43 10.35 18.44
C GLN A 260 -17.33 9.53 17.74
N PHE A 261 -17.34 9.48 16.41
CA PHE A 261 -16.30 8.83 15.63
C PHE A 261 -14.92 9.48 15.84
N ASN A 262 -14.83 10.80 15.73
CA ASN A 262 -13.59 11.55 15.93
C ASN A 262 -13.03 11.38 17.34
N LEU A 263 -13.88 11.45 18.36
CA LEU A 263 -13.48 11.19 19.75
C LEU A 263 -13.01 9.73 19.93
N GLY A 264 -13.68 8.78 19.29
CA GLY A 264 -13.27 7.37 19.27
C GLY A 264 -11.86 7.18 18.71
N LEU A 265 -11.55 7.82 17.58
CA LEU A 265 -10.20 7.83 16.99
C LEU A 265 -9.17 8.45 17.93
N MET A 266 -9.49 9.57 18.58
CA MET A 266 -8.59 10.24 19.52
C MET A 266 -8.25 9.36 20.73
N TYR A 267 -9.23 8.65 21.29
CA TYR A 267 -8.98 7.66 22.35
C TYR A 267 -8.11 6.49 21.88
N SER A 268 -8.37 5.91 20.71
CA SER A 268 -7.56 4.79 20.19
C SER A 268 -6.10 5.20 19.91
N ARG A 269 -5.88 6.45 19.50
CA ARG A 269 -4.53 6.98 19.21
C ARG A 269 -3.85 7.64 20.41
N GLY A 270 -4.58 7.97 21.47
CA GLY A 270 -4.06 8.77 22.59
C GLY A 270 -3.77 10.23 22.21
N GLN A 271 -4.51 10.78 21.25
CA GLN A 271 -4.36 12.18 20.80
C GLN A 271 -5.23 13.08 21.68
N GLY A 272 -4.62 13.98 22.45
CA GLY A 272 -5.35 14.91 23.34
C GLY A 272 -6.04 14.28 24.56
N VAL A 273 -6.07 12.94 24.63
CA VAL A 273 -6.62 12.14 25.73
C VAL A 273 -5.72 10.96 26.03
N LYS A 274 -5.81 10.38 27.24
CA LYS A 274 -5.10 9.14 27.57
C LYS A 274 -5.57 8.02 26.63
N LYS A 275 -4.62 7.35 25.97
CA LYS A 275 -4.90 6.24 25.05
C LYS A 275 -5.77 5.18 25.72
N SER A 276 -6.85 4.79 25.07
CA SER A 276 -7.78 3.77 25.53
C SER A 276 -8.59 3.21 24.36
N ASP A 277 -8.24 2.04 23.86
CA ASP A 277 -9.01 1.37 22.80
C ASP A 277 -10.43 1.01 23.26
N VAL A 278 -10.67 0.75 24.55
CA VAL A 278 -12.02 0.46 25.09
C VAL A 278 -12.96 1.66 24.89
N ASN A 279 -12.56 2.83 25.38
CA ASN A 279 -13.30 4.07 25.12
C ASN A 279 -13.40 4.39 23.62
N GLY A 280 -12.33 4.13 22.86
CA GLY A 280 -12.33 4.29 21.40
C GLY A 280 -13.43 3.48 20.73
N ALA A 281 -13.52 2.19 21.04
CA ALA A 281 -14.53 1.28 20.51
C ALA A 281 -15.94 1.66 20.98
N SER A 282 -16.09 2.10 22.23
CA SER A 282 -17.39 2.52 22.77
C SER A 282 -17.96 3.71 22.01
N TRP A 283 -17.16 4.76 21.77
CA TRP A 283 -17.60 5.93 21.01
C TRP A 283 -17.80 5.62 19.53
N MET A 284 -16.94 4.81 18.91
CA MET A 284 -17.16 4.33 17.54
C MET A 284 -18.45 3.52 17.41
N ARG A 285 -18.84 2.74 18.43
CA ARG A 285 -20.11 2.02 18.43
C ARG A 285 -21.31 2.97 18.40
N HIS A 286 -21.30 4.03 19.20
CA HIS A 286 -22.37 5.03 19.15
C HIS A 286 -22.51 5.68 17.78
N ALA A 287 -21.40 5.99 17.10
CA ALA A 287 -21.43 6.51 15.72
C ALA A 287 -21.90 5.45 14.70
N ALA A 288 -21.44 4.20 14.85
CA ALA A 288 -21.80 3.09 13.97
C ALA A 288 -23.28 2.68 14.09
N ASP A 289 -23.87 2.80 15.29
CA ASP A 289 -25.29 2.59 15.54
C ASP A 289 -26.17 3.68 14.89
N GLN A 290 -25.59 4.82 14.51
CA GLN A 290 -26.22 5.89 13.73
C GLN A 290 -25.94 5.77 12.22
N ASP A 291 -25.58 4.57 11.76
CA ASP A 291 -25.33 4.28 10.34
C ASP A 291 -24.20 5.12 9.71
N MET A 292 -23.18 5.48 10.51
CA MET A 292 -21.96 6.10 9.97
C MET A 292 -21.01 5.01 9.45
N ALA A 293 -20.92 4.87 8.13
CA ALA A 293 -20.13 3.83 7.47
C ALA A 293 -18.65 3.78 7.91
N GLU A 294 -17.99 4.93 8.13
CA GLU A 294 -16.60 5.00 8.60
C GLU A 294 -16.46 4.43 10.02
N ALA A 295 -17.44 4.68 10.89
CA ALA A 295 -17.46 4.16 12.24
C ALA A 295 -17.75 2.66 12.27
N GLN A 296 -18.68 2.20 11.43
CA GLN A 296 -18.95 0.77 11.23
C GLN A 296 -17.70 0.05 10.73
N TYR A 297 -17.00 0.58 9.73
CA TYR A 297 -15.72 0.05 9.26
C TYR A 297 -14.65 0.04 10.36
N GLY A 298 -14.48 1.17 11.07
CA GLY A 298 -13.51 1.27 12.18
C GLY A 298 -13.78 0.25 13.28
N LEU A 299 -15.04 0.08 13.67
CA LEU A 299 -15.44 -0.90 14.67
C LEU A 299 -15.23 -2.34 14.17
N GLY A 300 -15.48 -2.61 12.89
CA GLY A 300 -15.14 -3.89 12.26
C GLY A 300 -13.65 -4.24 12.38
N SER A 301 -12.76 -3.27 12.14
CA SER A 301 -11.31 -3.44 12.35
C SER A 301 -10.97 -3.68 13.82
N MET A 302 -11.60 -2.97 14.76
CA MET A 302 -11.37 -3.19 16.19
C MET A 302 -11.76 -4.61 16.64
N TYR A 303 -12.87 -5.16 16.13
CA TYR A 303 -13.25 -6.56 16.37
C TYR A 303 -12.29 -7.57 15.73
N MET A 304 -11.77 -7.27 14.54
CA MET A 304 -10.84 -8.13 13.83
C MET A 304 -9.52 -8.32 14.59
N ASP A 305 -9.04 -7.23 15.19
CA ASP A 305 -7.77 -7.13 15.92
C ASP A 305 -7.91 -7.41 17.42
N GLY A 306 -9.13 -7.34 17.96
CA GLY A 306 -9.39 -7.41 19.41
C GLY A 306 -8.97 -6.16 20.18
N ARG A 307 -9.03 -4.98 19.55
CA ARG A 307 -8.67 -3.70 20.17
C ARG A 307 -9.89 -3.10 20.88
N GLY A 308 -9.86 -3.02 22.21
CA GLY A 308 -10.94 -2.41 23.00
C GLY A 308 -12.24 -3.23 23.08
N VAL A 309 -12.32 -4.32 22.32
CA VAL A 309 -13.41 -5.29 22.28
C VAL A 309 -12.81 -6.70 22.20
N GLY A 310 -13.59 -7.73 22.56
CA GLY A 310 -13.17 -9.12 22.36
C GLY A 310 -13.00 -9.42 20.87
N ARG A 311 -11.89 -10.06 20.49
CA ARG A 311 -11.61 -10.42 19.10
C ARG A 311 -12.70 -11.35 18.56
N SER A 312 -13.36 -10.96 17.48
CA SER A 312 -14.39 -11.77 16.80
C SER A 312 -14.44 -11.45 15.32
N ALA A 313 -14.20 -12.46 14.49
CA ALA A 313 -14.31 -12.32 13.05
C ALA A 313 -15.77 -12.14 12.61
N GLU A 314 -16.71 -12.79 13.29
CA GLU A 314 -18.14 -12.74 13.00
C GLU A 314 -18.68 -11.31 13.20
N MET A 315 -18.32 -10.68 14.33
CA MET A 315 -18.68 -9.29 14.60
C MET A 315 -18.00 -8.33 13.62
N ALA A 316 -16.74 -8.58 13.27
CA ALA A 316 -16.04 -7.78 12.27
C ALA A 316 -16.76 -7.85 10.91
N ALA A 317 -17.14 -9.05 10.47
CA ALA A 317 -17.85 -9.24 9.20
C ALA A 317 -19.23 -8.58 9.19
N MET A 318 -19.95 -8.65 10.31
CA MET A 318 -21.25 -8.00 10.47
C MET A 318 -21.12 -6.48 10.28
N TRP A 319 -20.15 -5.84 10.95
CA TRP A 319 -19.93 -4.40 10.85
C TRP A 319 -19.40 -3.98 9.47
N TYR A 320 -18.47 -4.73 8.90
CA TYR A 320 -18.02 -4.48 7.52
C TYR A 320 -19.15 -4.65 6.51
N ARG A 321 -20.08 -5.58 6.71
CA ARG A 321 -21.24 -5.75 5.83
C ARG A 321 -22.14 -4.52 5.84
N ARG A 322 -22.49 -3.98 7.01
CA ARG A 322 -23.29 -2.74 7.11
C ARG A 322 -22.62 -1.60 6.33
N ALA A 323 -21.33 -1.37 6.58
CA ALA A 323 -20.59 -0.30 5.90
C ALA A 323 -20.48 -0.55 4.38
N ALA A 324 -20.29 -1.81 3.99
CA ALA A 324 -20.18 -2.20 2.59
C ALA A 324 -21.50 -2.02 1.81
N GLU A 325 -22.64 -2.29 2.46
CA GLU A 325 -23.98 -2.09 1.93
C GLU A 325 -24.31 -0.60 1.73
N GLU A 326 -23.78 0.27 2.58
CA GLU A 326 -23.83 1.74 2.43
C GLU A 326 -22.84 2.29 1.39
N GLY A 327 -22.01 1.42 0.80
CA GLY A 327 -21.09 1.79 -0.28
C GLY A 327 -19.64 2.01 0.15
N HIS A 328 -19.27 1.84 1.42
CA HIS A 328 -17.92 2.12 1.90
C HIS A 328 -16.88 1.18 1.26
N ALA A 329 -16.06 1.72 0.34
CA ALA A 329 -15.18 0.92 -0.52
C ALA A 329 -14.18 0.06 0.27
N ALA A 330 -13.56 0.57 1.34
CA ALA A 330 -12.63 -0.23 2.14
C ALA A 330 -13.34 -1.36 2.90
N ALA A 331 -14.59 -1.18 3.30
CA ALA A 331 -15.36 -2.23 3.97
C ALA A 331 -15.77 -3.33 2.98
N GLN A 332 -16.13 -2.95 1.74
CA GLN A 332 -16.39 -3.89 0.65
C GLN A 332 -15.16 -4.75 0.34
N LEU A 333 -13.96 -4.17 0.30
CA LEU A 333 -12.70 -4.90 0.13
C LEU A 333 -12.49 -5.92 1.26
N HIS A 334 -12.57 -5.47 2.52
CA HIS A 334 -12.33 -6.34 3.67
C HIS A 334 -13.37 -7.47 3.78
N LEU A 335 -14.64 -7.18 3.49
CA LEU A 335 -15.68 -8.21 3.45
C LEU A 335 -15.40 -9.23 2.34
N GLY A 336 -14.91 -8.77 1.18
CA GLY A 336 -14.46 -9.65 0.10
C GLY A 336 -13.32 -10.58 0.54
N LEU A 337 -12.29 -10.05 1.19
CA LEU A 337 -11.18 -10.83 1.73
C LEU A 337 -11.65 -11.86 2.76
N MET A 338 -12.59 -11.48 3.65
CA MET A 338 -13.17 -12.41 4.62
C MET A 338 -13.93 -13.57 3.96
N HIS A 339 -14.60 -13.32 2.83
CA HIS A 339 -15.22 -14.39 2.03
C HIS A 339 -14.19 -15.28 1.31
N CYS A 340 -13.04 -14.75 0.86
CA CYS A 340 -11.94 -15.56 0.33
C CYS A 340 -11.37 -16.51 1.40
N GLU A 341 -11.17 -16.01 2.61
CA GLU A 341 -10.57 -16.76 3.73
C GLU A 341 -11.58 -17.68 4.44
N GLY A 342 -12.87 -17.34 4.42
CA GLY A 342 -13.88 -17.99 5.26
C GLY A 342 -13.81 -17.55 6.73
N ARG A 343 -13.28 -16.36 7.00
CA ARG A 343 -13.07 -15.84 8.35
C ARG A 343 -14.31 -15.06 8.80
N GLY A 344 -15.05 -15.55 9.79
CA GLY A 344 -16.27 -14.91 10.29
C GLY A 344 -17.49 -14.95 9.35
N VAL A 345 -17.31 -15.45 8.11
CA VAL A 345 -18.34 -15.68 7.11
C VAL A 345 -18.07 -16.98 6.38
N LYS A 346 -19.09 -17.55 5.72
CA LYS A 346 -18.91 -18.72 4.87
C LYS A 346 -17.96 -18.38 3.71
N LYS A 347 -16.93 -19.22 3.53
CA LYS A 347 -15.99 -19.11 2.41
C LYS A 347 -16.74 -19.16 1.08
N SER A 348 -16.53 -18.16 0.24
CA SER A 348 -17.18 -18.03 -1.07
C SER A 348 -16.40 -17.06 -1.96
N PHE A 349 -15.68 -17.60 -2.95
CA PHE A 349 -14.97 -16.75 -3.91
C PHE A 349 -15.92 -15.94 -4.81
N THR A 350 -17.15 -16.41 -5.04
CA THR A 350 -18.12 -15.66 -5.84
C THR A 350 -18.59 -14.41 -5.10
N GLU A 351 -18.89 -14.54 -3.80
CA GLU A 351 -19.23 -13.37 -2.95
C GLU A 351 -18.03 -12.45 -2.76
N ALA A 352 -16.82 -13.00 -2.63
CA ALA A 352 -15.62 -12.17 -2.56
C ALA A 352 -15.47 -11.30 -3.83
N ALA A 353 -15.63 -11.89 -5.01
CA ALA A 353 -15.53 -11.19 -6.27
C ALA A 353 -16.61 -10.11 -6.45
N THR A 354 -17.83 -10.32 -5.96
CA THR A 354 -18.90 -9.31 -6.04
C THR A 354 -18.57 -8.10 -5.18
N TRP A 355 -18.13 -8.29 -3.94
CA TRP A 355 -17.75 -7.19 -3.05
C TRP A 355 -16.48 -6.48 -3.50
N MET A 356 -15.45 -7.21 -3.93
CA MET A 356 -14.23 -6.62 -4.48
C MET A 356 -14.50 -5.80 -5.74
N ARG A 357 -15.42 -6.25 -6.61
CA ARG A 357 -15.86 -5.45 -7.78
C ARG A 357 -16.49 -4.12 -7.38
N LYS A 358 -17.43 -4.13 -6.43
CA LYS A 358 -18.06 -2.88 -5.94
C LYS A 358 -17.01 -1.91 -5.39
N SER A 359 -16.00 -2.40 -4.67
CA SER A 359 -14.91 -1.58 -4.14
C SER A 359 -14.00 -1.05 -5.26
N ALA A 360 -13.63 -1.94 -6.20
CA ALA A 360 -12.76 -1.63 -7.33
C ALA A 360 -13.36 -0.58 -8.29
N GLU A 361 -14.68 -0.60 -8.49
CA GLU A 361 -15.43 0.37 -9.29
C GLU A 361 -15.43 1.77 -8.67
N GLN A 362 -15.18 1.89 -7.36
CA GLN A 362 -15.01 3.16 -6.65
C GLN A 362 -13.55 3.64 -6.59
N ASN A 363 -12.69 3.14 -7.48
CA ASN A 363 -11.25 3.45 -7.52
C ASN A 363 -10.46 3.04 -6.27
N ASN A 364 -10.93 2.04 -5.51
CA ASN A 364 -10.10 1.42 -4.49
C ASN A 364 -8.99 0.58 -5.16
N SER A 365 -7.75 1.07 -5.10
CA SER A 365 -6.63 0.48 -5.83
C SER A 365 -6.27 -0.94 -5.35
N ASP A 366 -6.40 -1.23 -4.05
CA ASP A 366 -6.13 -2.56 -3.51
C ASP A 366 -7.20 -3.56 -3.95
N ALA A 367 -8.47 -3.17 -3.95
CA ALA A 367 -9.55 -4.00 -4.47
C ALA A 367 -9.42 -4.28 -5.97
N GLN A 368 -8.90 -3.32 -6.74
CA GLN A 368 -8.59 -3.53 -8.17
C GLN A 368 -7.46 -4.56 -8.35
N VAL A 369 -6.45 -4.58 -7.48
CA VAL A 369 -5.42 -5.64 -7.48
C VAL A 369 -6.03 -6.98 -7.14
N GLU A 370 -6.76 -7.08 -6.04
CA GLU A 370 -7.38 -8.33 -5.59
C GLU A 370 -8.34 -8.91 -6.65
N LEU A 371 -9.17 -8.06 -7.26
CA LEU A 371 -10.06 -8.49 -8.34
C LEU A 371 -9.28 -8.98 -9.56
N GLY A 372 -8.16 -8.33 -9.88
CA GLY A 372 -7.24 -8.80 -10.92
C GLY A 372 -6.66 -10.18 -10.60
N ASP A 373 -6.27 -10.43 -9.36
CA ASP A 373 -5.77 -11.73 -8.89
C ASP A 373 -6.85 -12.81 -8.98
N MET A 374 -8.11 -12.49 -8.66
CA MET A 374 -9.24 -13.41 -8.82
C MET A 374 -9.47 -13.78 -10.29
N TYR A 375 -9.37 -12.84 -11.22
CA TYR A 375 -9.45 -13.12 -12.65
C TYR A 375 -8.25 -13.93 -13.15
N GLN A 376 -7.04 -13.63 -12.67
CA GLN A 376 -5.83 -14.35 -13.03
C GLN A 376 -5.87 -15.82 -12.56
N GLY A 377 -6.34 -16.07 -11.33
CA GLY A 377 -6.46 -17.41 -10.75
C GLY A 377 -7.75 -18.15 -11.09
N GLY A 378 -8.78 -17.47 -11.62
CA GLY A 378 -10.10 -18.05 -11.84
C GLY A 378 -10.87 -18.35 -10.53
N HIS A 379 -10.60 -17.60 -9.47
CA HIS A 379 -11.25 -17.79 -8.17
C HIS A 379 -12.60 -17.09 -8.15
N GLY A 380 -13.70 -17.86 -8.15
CA GLY A 380 -15.07 -17.30 -8.13
C GLY A 380 -15.48 -16.57 -9.42
N LEU A 381 -14.58 -16.49 -10.39
CA LEU A 381 -14.74 -15.87 -11.70
C LEU A 381 -14.17 -16.82 -12.76
N LYS A 382 -14.64 -16.70 -13.99
CA LYS A 382 -13.99 -17.37 -15.11
C LYS A 382 -12.59 -16.78 -15.28
N GLN A 383 -11.56 -17.64 -15.30
CA GLN A 383 -10.18 -17.21 -15.47
C GLN A 383 -10.02 -16.35 -16.74
N SER A 384 -9.36 -15.20 -16.60
CA SER A 384 -9.11 -14.27 -17.68
C SER A 384 -7.92 -13.37 -17.35
N TYR A 385 -6.78 -13.65 -17.99
CA TYR A 385 -5.61 -12.78 -17.89
C TYR A 385 -5.85 -11.39 -18.50
N THR A 386 -6.69 -11.29 -19.54
CA THR A 386 -7.03 -10.02 -20.18
C THR A 386 -7.82 -9.11 -19.25
N GLU A 387 -8.78 -9.65 -18.48
CA GLU A 387 -9.48 -8.88 -17.45
C GLU A 387 -8.56 -8.54 -16.27
N ALA A 388 -7.69 -9.47 -15.85
CA ALA A 388 -6.71 -9.19 -14.81
C ALA A 388 -5.83 -7.98 -15.16
N VAL A 389 -5.30 -7.93 -16.39
CA VAL A 389 -4.51 -6.77 -16.89
C VAL A 389 -5.32 -5.48 -16.87
N LYS A 390 -6.60 -5.50 -17.26
CA LYS A 390 -7.45 -4.29 -17.21
C LYS A 390 -7.55 -3.73 -15.80
N TRP A 391 -7.76 -4.60 -14.81
CA TRP A 391 -7.88 -4.18 -13.41
C TRP A 391 -6.54 -3.75 -12.82
N TYR A 392 -5.45 -4.49 -13.06
CA TYR A 392 -4.11 -4.05 -12.67
C TYR A 392 -3.75 -2.70 -13.29
N ARG A 393 -4.09 -2.45 -14.56
CA ARG A 393 -3.84 -1.16 -15.22
C ARG A 393 -4.59 0.00 -14.56
N ARG A 394 -5.85 -0.22 -14.15
CA ARG A 394 -6.61 0.79 -13.40
C ARG A 394 -5.94 1.11 -12.06
N SER A 395 -5.49 0.08 -11.34
CA SER A 395 -4.83 0.26 -10.04
C SER A 395 -3.45 0.91 -10.15
N ALA A 396 -2.67 0.51 -11.16
CA ALA A 396 -1.36 1.11 -11.45
C ALA A 396 -1.46 2.59 -11.84
N ASN A 397 -2.54 3.00 -12.53
CA ASN A 397 -2.80 4.43 -12.82
C ASN A 397 -3.08 5.25 -11.56
N LEU A 398 -3.43 4.60 -10.44
CA LEU A 398 -3.55 5.21 -9.11
C LEU A 398 -2.26 5.06 -8.29
N ALA A 399 -1.14 4.73 -8.94
CA ALA A 399 0.17 4.56 -8.33
C ALA A 399 0.29 3.40 -7.33
N ASN A 400 -0.57 2.37 -7.43
CA ASN A 400 -0.43 1.16 -6.62
C ASN A 400 0.76 0.31 -7.11
N THR A 401 1.79 0.19 -6.26
CA THR A 401 3.05 -0.47 -6.61
C THR A 401 2.91 -1.96 -6.87
N THR A 402 2.03 -2.64 -6.13
CA THR A 402 1.71 -4.06 -6.36
C THR A 402 1.11 -4.26 -7.75
N ALA A 403 0.21 -3.38 -8.17
CA ALA A 403 -0.39 -3.42 -9.50
C ALA A 403 0.63 -3.16 -10.61
N GLU A 404 1.52 -2.18 -10.42
CA GLU A 404 2.59 -1.88 -11.37
C GLU A 404 3.52 -3.07 -11.56
N ARG A 405 3.96 -3.70 -10.46
CA ARG A 405 4.76 -4.92 -10.53
C ARG A 405 4.01 -6.06 -11.23
N LYS A 406 2.73 -6.28 -10.89
CA LYS A 406 1.91 -7.32 -11.55
C LYS A 406 1.78 -7.06 -13.04
N LEU A 407 1.57 -5.81 -13.49
CA LEU A 407 1.58 -5.47 -14.91
C LEU A 407 2.92 -5.78 -15.57
N GLY A 408 4.04 -5.45 -14.91
CA GLY A 408 5.37 -5.83 -15.37
C GLY A 408 5.46 -7.33 -15.65
N LEU A 409 4.97 -8.15 -14.71
CA LEU A 409 4.94 -9.61 -14.86
C LEU A 409 4.05 -10.08 -16.01
N MET A 410 2.87 -9.47 -16.18
CA MET A 410 1.94 -9.83 -17.25
C MET A 410 2.56 -9.55 -18.63
N TYR A 411 3.25 -8.42 -18.80
CA TYR A 411 3.97 -8.08 -20.03
C TYR A 411 5.22 -8.94 -20.25
N ASP A 412 5.99 -9.26 -19.20
CA ASP A 412 7.19 -10.10 -19.31
C ASP A 412 6.85 -11.54 -19.72
N SER A 413 5.73 -12.04 -19.19
CA SER A 413 5.23 -13.41 -19.42
C SER A 413 4.32 -13.53 -20.65
N GLY A 414 3.80 -12.41 -21.18
CA GLY A 414 2.81 -12.41 -22.28
C GLY A 414 1.44 -12.96 -21.86
N LEU A 415 1.04 -12.77 -20.60
CA LEU A 415 -0.23 -13.26 -20.08
C LEU A 415 -1.31 -12.18 -20.22
N GLY A 416 -2.30 -12.41 -21.08
CA GLY A 416 -3.41 -11.47 -21.29
C GLY A 416 -3.05 -10.19 -22.04
N VAL A 417 -1.78 -10.05 -22.43
CA VAL A 417 -1.21 -9.03 -23.31
C VAL A 417 -0.11 -9.68 -24.14
N ASP A 418 0.23 -9.07 -25.27
CA ASP A 418 1.40 -9.50 -26.03
C ASP A 418 2.66 -9.33 -25.19
N ARG A 419 3.57 -10.29 -25.31
CA ARG A 419 4.83 -10.29 -24.57
C ARG A 419 5.68 -9.09 -25.01
N ASP A 420 6.00 -8.21 -24.07
CA ASP A 420 6.76 -7.00 -24.33
C ASP A 420 7.68 -6.70 -23.14
N ALA A 421 8.96 -7.02 -23.31
CA ALA A 421 9.95 -6.83 -22.26
C ALA A 421 10.23 -5.35 -21.97
N ALA A 422 10.08 -4.45 -22.96
CA ALA A 422 10.31 -3.02 -22.76
C ALA A 422 9.15 -2.39 -21.97
N ALA A 423 7.90 -2.79 -22.27
CA ALA A 423 6.75 -2.44 -21.45
C ALA A 423 6.89 -3.00 -20.02
N ALA A 424 7.35 -4.25 -19.88
CA ALA A 424 7.61 -4.85 -18.57
C ALA A 424 8.63 -4.04 -17.75
N ALA A 425 9.78 -3.69 -18.36
CA ALA A 425 10.80 -2.86 -17.74
C ALA A 425 10.27 -1.49 -17.28
N SER A 426 9.44 -0.85 -18.10
CA SER A 426 8.80 0.44 -17.76
C SER A 426 7.90 0.32 -16.51
N TRP A 427 7.10 -0.74 -16.42
CA TRP A 427 6.24 -0.97 -15.26
C TRP A 427 7.02 -1.37 -14.01
N TYR A 428 8.01 -2.26 -14.12
CA TYR A 428 8.89 -2.60 -13.00
C TYR A 428 9.66 -1.38 -12.49
N ARG A 429 10.12 -0.49 -13.37
CA ARG A 429 10.78 0.76 -12.98
C ARG A 429 9.89 1.67 -12.14
N LYS A 430 8.62 1.87 -12.54
CA LYS A 430 7.68 2.66 -11.73
C LYS A 430 7.49 2.09 -10.32
N ALA A 431 7.34 0.77 -10.21
CA ALA A 431 7.23 0.11 -8.91
C ALA A 431 8.54 0.25 -8.10
N ALA A 432 9.68 0.01 -8.75
CA ALA A 432 11.01 0.03 -8.14
C ALA A 432 11.43 1.42 -7.63
N ASP A 433 11.14 2.48 -8.39
CA ASP A 433 11.38 3.87 -8.02
C ASP A 433 10.58 4.29 -6.78
N ARG A 434 9.44 3.64 -6.54
CA ARG A 434 8.60 3.83 -5.35
C ARG A 434 8.94 2.90 -4.18
N GLY A 435 10.03 2.14 -4.31
CA GLY A 435 10.55 1.29 -3.24
C GLY A 435 10.07 -0.17 -3.27
N ASP A 436 9.27 -0.59 -4.26
CA ASP A 436 8.78 -1.97 -4.33
C ASP A 436 9.94 -2.96 -4.51
N THR A 437 10.15 -3.79 -3.49
CA THR A 437 11.34 -4.65 -3.38
C THR A 437 11.40 -5.71 -4.49
N GLU A 438 10.26 -6.32 -4.84
CA GLU A 438 10.18 -7.30 -5.93
C GLU A 438 10.32 -6.63 -7.30
N GLY A 439 9.76 -5.44 -7.49
CA GLY A 439 9.92 -4.63 -8.70
C GLY A 439 11.38 -4.23 -8.94
N GLN A 440 12.11 -3.86 -7.89
CA GLN A 440 13.56 -3.62 -7.95
C GLN A 440 14.31 -4.87 -8.38
N TYR A 441 13.98 -6.03 -7.81
CA TYR A 441 14.58 -7.30 -8.20
C TYR A 441 14.30 -7.64 -9.67
N HIS A 442 13.03 -7.58 -10.11
CA HIS A 442 12.68 -7.90 -11.50
C HIS A 442 13.31 -6.93 -12.50
N LEU A 443 13.40 -5.64 -12.17
CA LEU A 443 14.12 -4.68 -13.01
C LEU A 443 15.61 -5.01 -13.10
N GLY A 444 16.23 -5.39 -11.97
CA GLY A 444 17.61 -5.88 -11.94
C GLY A 444 17.81 -7.08 -12.86
N MET A 445 16.87 -8.04 -12.86
CA MET A 445 16.90 -9.18 -13.78
C MET A 445 16.81 -8.77 -15.25
N LEU A 446 16.00 -7.76 -15.59
CA LEU A 446 15.89 -7.30 -16.98
C LEU A 446 17.18 -6.65 -17.46
N TYR A 447 17.82 -5.82 -16.64
CA TYR A 447 19.13 -5.23 -16.94
C TYR A 447 20.25 -6.28 -17.04
N GLN A 448 20.26 -7.27 -16.15
CA GLN A 448 21.26 -8.35 -16.16
C GLN A 448 21.22 -9.14 -17.48
N ASN A 449 20.02 -9.34 -18.04
CA ASN A 449 19.81 -10.17 -19.22
C ASN A 449 19.62 -9.36 -20.51
N GLY A 450 19.68 -8.03 -20.46
CA GLY A 450 19.43 -7.17 -21.63
C GLY A 450 18.02 -7.33 -22.22
N ARG A 451 17.02 -7.65 -21.40
CA ARG A 451 15.65 -7.93 -21.87
C ARG A 451 14.78 -6.69 -21.74
N GLY A 452 14.45 -6.06 -22.86
CA GLY A 452 13.60 -4.85 -22.90
C GLY A 452 14.30 -3.56 -22.46
N VAL A 453 15.56 -3.68 -22.03
CA VAL A 453 16.51 -2.62 -21.70
C VAL A 453 17.87 -3.05 -22.22
N GLU A 454 18.77 -2.09 -22.45
CA GLU A 454 20.17 -2.40 -22.74
C GLU A 454 20.80 -3.16 -21.57
N GLN A 455 21.60 -4.19 -21.89
CA GLN A 455 22.24 -4.99 -20.86
C GLN A 455 23.21 -4.11 -20.07
N SER A 456 23.09 -4.14 -18.74
CA SER A 456 23.96 -3.37 -17.85
C SER A 456 24.06 -4.08 -16.51
N PHE A 457 25.21 -4.69 -16.25
CA PHE A 457 25.46 -5.32 -14.96
C PHE A 457 25.58 -4.29 -13.82
N GLY A 458 26.04 -3.07 -14.11
CA GLY A 458 26.07 -1.97 -13.14
C GLY A 458 24.67 -1.55 -12.69
N ASP A 459 23.73 -1.33 -13.63
CA ASP A 459 22.34 -0.99 -13.30
C ASP A 459 21.64 -2.14 -12.59
N ALA A 460 21.83 -3.37 -13.08
CA ALA A 460 21.26 -4.56 -12.44
C ALA A 460 21.75 -4.70 -10.98
N LEU A 461 23.04 -4.44 -10.74
CA LEU A 461 23.63 -4.48 -9.41
C LEU A 461 23.06 -3.38 -8.51
N ALA A 462 22.90 -2.17 -9.03
CA ALA A 462 22.29 -1.06 -8.29
C ALA A 462 20.85 -1.39 -7.85
N TRP A 463 20.05 -1.99 -8.73
CA TRP A 463 18.68 -2.39 -8.41
C TRP A 463 18.61 -3.57 -7.44
N TYR A 464 19.44 -4.60 -7.62
CA TYR A 464 19.52 -5.70 -6.66
C TYR A 464 19.99 -5.23 -5.27
N ARG A 465 20.92 -4.28 -5.19
CA ARG A 465 21.34 -3.68 -3.91
C ARG A 465 20.17 -3.04 -3.17
N ARG A 466 19.38 -2.21 -3.84
CA ARG A 466 18.19 -1.57 -3.24
C ARG A 466 17.20 -2.61 -2.71
N ALA A 467 17.00 -3.72 -3.42
CA ALA A 467 16.14 -4.80 -2.95
C ALA A 467 16.76 -5.56 -1.76
N ALA A 468 18.07 -5.81 -1.80
CA ALA A 468 18.82 -6.51 -0.75
C ALA A 468 18.89 -5.73 0.56
N ASP A 469 19.00 -4.39 0.50
CA ASP A 469 18.98 -3.49 1.67
C ASP A 469 17.64 -3.54 2.40
N GLN A 470 16.57 -3.89 1.69
CA GLN A 470 15.23 -4.15 2.25
C GLN A 470 15.05 -5.60 2.72
N GLY A 471 16.12 -6.42 2.70
CA GLY A 471 16.11 -7.81 3.17
C GLY A 471 15.70 -8.85 2.12
N TYR A 472 15.65 -8.52 0.82
CA TYR A 472 15.22 -9.47 -0.21
C TYR A 472 16.32 -10.50 -0.52
N SER A 473 16.14 -11.71 0.02
CA SER A 473 17.13 -12.79 -0.06
C SER A 473 17.47 -13.24 -1.49
N LEU A 474 16.51 -13.17 -2.44
CA LEU A 474 16.79 -13.51 -3.84
C LEU A 474 17.72 -12.49 -4.49
N ALA A 475 17.57 -11.18 -4.20
CA ALA A 475 18.49 -10.16 -4.68
C ALA A 475 19.88 -10.32 -4.08
N GLN A 476 19.97 -10.60 -2.77
CA GLN A 476 21.24 -10.87 -2.08
C GLN A 476 22.05 -11.99 -2.74
N LYS A 477 21.37 -13.03 -3.26
CA LYS A 477 22.00 -14.14 -3.98
C LYS A 477 22.53 -13.76 -5.37
N GLN A 478 21.93 -12.75 -6.03
CA GLN A 478 22.32 -12.35 -7.40
C GLN A 478 23.50 -11.36 -7.42
N ILE A 479 23.61 -10.49 -6.42
CA ILE A 479 24.68 -9.48 -6.28
C ILE A 479 26.12 -10.00 -6.52
N PRO A 480 26.54 -11.17 -5.99
CA PRO A 480 27.93 -11.60 -6.03
C PRO A 480 28.41 -11.99 -7.43
N GLU A 481 27.60 -12.78 -8.15
CA GLU A 481 27.89 -13.18 -9.52
C GLU A 481 27.86 -11.97 -10.46
N LEU A 482 26.88 -11.09 -10.23
CA LEU A 482 26.72 -9.88 -11.02
C LEU A 482 27.83 -8.85 -10.78
N TYR A 483 28.39 -8.81 -9.56
CA TYR A 483 29.51 -7.94 -9.24
C TYR A 483 30.77 -8.34 -10.02
N LEU A 484 31.08 -9.63 -10.10
CA LEU A 484 32.20 -10.16 -10.91
C LEU A 484 32.03 -9.81 -12.39
N LYS A 485 30.79 -9.89 -12.91
CA LYS A 485 30.45 -9.53 -14.30
C LYS A 485 30.42 -8.01 -14.53
N SER A 486 30.08 -7.21 -13.53
CA SER A 486 30.11 -5.74 -13.65
C SER A 486 31.55 -5.20 -13.68
N LEU A 487 32.48 -5.85 -12.97
CA LEU A 487 33.90 -5.48 -12.95
C LEU A 487 34.62 -5.78 -14.27
N SER A 488 34.18 -6.77 -15.04
CA SER A 488 34.71 -7.00 -16.38
C SER A 488 34.26 -5.91 -17.37
N ASP A 489 33.12 -5.28 -17.13
CA ASP A 489 32.55 -4.24 -17.99
C ASP A 489 33.02 -2.83 -17.59
N GLN A 490 33.17 -2.54 -16.29
CA GLN A 490 33.64 -1.24 -15.78
C GLN A 490 34.55 -1.40 -14.53
N PRO A 491 35.88 -1.55 -14.72
CA PRO A 491 36.84 -1.78 -13.64
C PRO A 491 36.99 -0.62 -12.62
N ASP A 492 36.61 0.60 -13.01
CA ASP A 492 36.91 1.85 -12.30
C ASP A 492 35.71 2.46 -11.53
N ASP A 493 34.63 1.70 -11.29
CA ASP A 493 33.44 2.23 -10.59
C ASP A 493 33.74 2.52 -9.09
N VAL A 494 34.04 3.79 -8.83
CA VAL A 494 34.43 4.34 -7.52
C VAL A 494 33.32 4.20 -6.47
N GLU A 495 32.04 4.19 -6.84
CA GLU A 495 30.92 4.04 -5.88
C GLU A 495 30.74 2.57 -5.46
N ALA A 496 30.91 1.63 -6.41
CA ALA A 496 30.99 0.21 -6.12
C ALA A 496 32.22 -0.14 -5.25
N ILE A 497 33.31 0.63 -5.38
CA ILE A 497 34.53 0.57 -4.56
C ILE A 497 34.37 1.28 -3.21
N ALA A 498 33.56 2.34 -3.09
CA ALA A 498 33.36 3.05 -1.81
C ALA A 498 32.45 2.28 -0.84
N TRP A 499 31.49 1.51 -1.37
CA TRP A 499 30.66 0.60 -0.57
C TRP A 499 31.43 -0.61 -0.01
N ARG A 500 32.61 -0.91 -0.59
CA ARG A 500 33.58 -1.97 -0.23
C ARG A 500 34.01 -1.97 1.23
N HIS A 501 33.94 -0.84 1.93
CA HIS A 501 34.30 -0.73 3.36
C HIS A 501 33.11 -0.48 4.29
N LYS A 502 31.94 -0.11 3.76
CA LYS A 502 30.86 0.46 4.57
C LYS A 502 29.88 -0.58 5.10
N VAL A 503 29.73 -1.73 4.43
CA VAL A 503 28.69 -2.74 4.77
C VAL A 503 29.24 -4.09 5.21
N ILE A 504 30.55 -4.26 5.14
CA ILE A 504 31.21 -5.44 5.69
C ILE A 504 31.20 -5.28 7.21
N ARG A 505 30.21 -5.87 7.86
CA ARG A 505 30.32 -6.13 9.29
C ARG A 505 31.36 -7.22 9.47
N GLU A 506 32.28 -7.03 10.41
CA GLU A 506 33.30 -8.04 10.71
C GLU A 506 32.72 -9.39 11.16
N ASP A 507 31.43 -9.47 11.46
CA ASP A 507 30.74 -10.68 11.92
C ASP A 507 30.02 -11.48 10.82
N ASP A 508 29.85 -10.94 9.61
CA ASP A 508 29.13 -11.62 8.53
C ASP A 508 30.03 -12.57 7.72
N ALA A 509 29.72 -13.87 7.80
CA ALA A 509 30.46 -14.95 7.14
C ALA A 509 30.55 -14.76 5.61
N TYR A 510 29.48 -14.21 5.02
CA TYR A 510 29.37 -13.97 3.58
C TYR A 510 30.32 -12.86 3.12
N SER A 511 30.31 -11.73 3.84
CA SER A 511 31.19 -10.59 3.60
C SER A 511 32.67 -10.93 3.77
N GLN A 512 33.00 -11.77 4.76
CA GLN A 512 34.36 -12.27 4.97
C GLN A 512 34.84 -13.16 3.82
N TYR A 513 34.00 -14.09 3.35
CA TYR A 513 34.35 -14.94 2.20
C TYR A 513 34.65 -14.09 0.96
N TYR A 514 33.82 -13.08 0.76
CA TYR A 514 33.93 -12.18 -0.36
C TYR A 514 35.21 -11.33 -0.35
N LEU A 515 35.65 -10.85 0.83
CA LEU A 515 36.97 -10.23 0.99
C LEU A 515 38.10 -11.17 0.58
N GLY A 516 38.00 -12.44 0.94
CA GLY A 516 38.94 -13.48 0.52
C GLY A 516 39.08 -13.55 -1.01
N CYS A 517 37.96 -13.58 -1.73
CA CYS A 517 37.96 -13.64 -3.19
C CYS A 517 38.58 -12.38 -3.82
N ILE A 518 38.28 -11.20 -3.29
CA ILE A 518 38.83 -9.93 -3.79
C ILE A 518 40.37 -9.94 -3.78
N HIS A 519 40.97 -10.42 -2.70
CA HIS A 519 42.42 -10.49 -2.54
C HIS A 519 43.07 -11.54 -3.45
N ILE A 520 42.39 -12.67 -3.75
CA ILE A 520 42.85 -13.66 -4.75
C ILE A 520 42.94 -13.03 -6.14
N TYR A 521 41.95 -12.25 -6.56
CA TYR A 521 41.89 -11.76 -7.93
C TYR A 521 42.64 -10.44 -8.16
N GLY A 522 43.20 -9.83 -7.11
CA GLY A 522 44.00 -8.60 -7.22
C GLY A 522 43.22 -7.42 -7.79
N VAL A 523 41.90 -7.38 -7.55
CA VAL A 523 40.94 -6.44 -8.17
C VAL A 523 40.97 -5.05 -7.49
N VAL A 524 41.89 -4.82 -6.55
CA VAL A 524 42.00 -3.59 -5.74
C VAL A 524 43.44 -3.13 -5.65
N ASP A 525 44.28 -4.06 -5.20
CA ASP A 525 45.70 -3.93 -4.94
C ASP A 525 46.42 -5.07 -5.65
N ARG A 526 47.75 -5.16 -5.50
CA ARG A 526 48.46 -6.38 -5.89
C ARG A 526 47.81 -7.58 -5.21
N GLN A 527 47.61 -8.63 -5.99
CA GLN A 527 47.18 -9.94 -5.52
C GLN A 527 47.87 -10.30 -4.20
N ASP A 528 47.07 -10.50 -3.14
CA ASP A 528 47.55 -10.79 -1.80
C ASP A 528 46.87 -12.04 -1.27
N TYR A 529 47.45 -13.19 -1.59
CA TYR A 529 46.91 -14.46 -1.16
C TYR A 529 46.95 -14.65 0.37
N ASN A 530 47.83 -13.96 1.10
CA ASN A 530 47.91 -14.09 2.56
C ASN A 530 46.67 -13.48 3.20
N GLU A 531 46.31 -12.28 2.76
CA GLU A 531 45.11 -11.59 3.25
C GLU A 531 43.84 -12.34 2.80
N ALA A 532 43.84 -12.89 1.59
CA ALA A 532 42.75 -13.73 1.10
C ALA A 532 42.46 -14.91 2.04
N VAL A 533 43.51 -15.66 2.41
CA VAL A 533 43.41 -16.80 3.32
C VAL A 533 42.93 -16.37 4.71
N ALA A 534 43.40 -15.24 5.22
CA ALA A 534 42.97 -14.72 6.52
C ALA A 534 41.45 -14.48 6.54
N TRP A 535 40.89 -13.93 5.47
CA TRP A 535 39.45 -13.70 5.34
C TRP A 535 38.65 -14.99 5.13
N PHE A 536 39.14 -15.94 4.32
CA PHE A 536 38.49 -17.24 4.21
C PHE A 536 38.49 -18.02 5.53
N LEU A 537 39.55 -17.93 6.34
CA LEU A 537 39.58 -18.54 7.67
C LEU A 537 38.50 -17.95 8.59
N LYS A 538 38.28 -16.63 8.55
CA LYS A 538 37.20 -15.98 9.31
C LYS A 538 35.83 -16.47 8.80
N ALA A 539 35.61 -16.45 7.49
CA ALA A 539 34.36 -16.88 6.85
C ALA A 539 34.02 -18.35 7.15
N ALA A 540 35.02 -19.23 7.09
CA ALA A 540 34.89 -20.64 7.41
C ALA A 540 34.54 -20.86 8.90
N ARG A 541 35.10 -20.06 9.82
CA ARG A 541 34.72 -20.10 11.25
C ARG A 541 33.27 -19.68 11.48
N ASN A 542 32.77 -18.76 10.66
CA ASN A 542 31.38 -18.32 10.70
C ASN A 542 30.44 -19.20 9.85
N GLY A 543 30.90 -20.40 9.43
CA GLY A 543 30.07 -21.42 8.78
C GLY A 543 29.87 -21.24 7.27
N PHE A 544 30.64 -20.37 6.62
CA PHE A 544 30.54 -20.20 5.17
C PHE A 544 31.29 -21.30 4.42
N VAL A 545 30.54 -22.27 3.89
CA VAL A 545 31.08 -23.49 3.25
C VAL A 545 31.96 -23.18 2.02
N GLY A 546 31.64 -22.15 1.25
CA GLY A 546 32.47 -21.77 0.09
C GLY A 546 33.89 -21.38 0.50
N ALA A 547 34.09 -20.76 1.67
CA ALA A 547 35.41 -20.39 2.15
C ALA A 547 36.26 -21.61 2.50
N GLU A 548 35.64 -22.66 3.02
CA GLU A 548 36.29 -23.95 3.28
C GLU A 548 36.84 -24.56 1.98
N PHE A 549 36.08 -24.49 0.88
CA PHE A 549 36.55 -24.94 -0.43
C PHE A 549 37.74 -24.12 -0.95
N TYR A 550 37.70 -22.79 -0.83
CA TYR A 550 38.83 -21.94 -1.26
C TYR A 550 40.07 -22.10 -0.37
N LEU A 551 39.91 -22.42 0.91
CA LEU A 551 41.04 -22.82 1.77
C LEU A 551 41.67 -24.13 1.27
N GLY A 552 40.86 -25.10 0.86
CA GLY A 552 41.36 -26.32 0.21
C GLY A 552 42.21 -26.01 -1.03
N ARG A 553 41.73 -25.11 -1.91
CA ARG A 553 42.50 -24.65 -3.08
C ARG A 553 43.77 -23.91 -2.71
N ALA A 554 43.73 -23.09 -1.66
CA ALA A 554 44.88 -22.33 -1.20
C ALA A 554 46.02 -23.25 -0.73
N TYR A 555 45.71 -24.26 0.08
CA TYR A 555 46.69 -25.27 0.52
C TYR A 555 47.16 -26.15 -0.63
N GLU A 556 46.27 -26.53 -1.55
CA GLU A 556 46.64 -27.34 -2.71
C GLU A 556 47.63 -26.61 -3.64
N GLY A 557 47.42 -25.32 -3.86
CA GLY A 557 48.24 -24.49 -4.76
C GLY A 557 49.38 -23.73 -4.08
N GLY A 558 49.49 -23.76 -2.75
CA GLY A 558 50.44 -22.91 -2.00
C GLY A 558 50.16 -21.41 -2.11
N LEU A 559 48.88 -21.03 -2.23
CA LEU A 559 48.46 -19.64 -2.46
C LEU A 559 48.22 -18.95 -1.10
N GLY A 560 49.20 -18.19 -0.64
CA GLY A 560 49.11 -17.46 0.64
C GLY A 560 49.28 -18.33 1.89
N VAL A 561 49.56 -19.60 1.68
CA VAL A 561 49.91 -20.61 2.68
C VAL A 561 51.00 -21.52 2.12
N VAL A 562 51.68 -22.25 3.01
CA VAL A 562 52.58 -23.31 2.59
C VAL A 562 51.75 -24.40 1.91
N GLN A 563 52.17 -24.79 0.70
CA GLN A 563 51.49 -25.85 -0.05
C GLN A 563 51.45 -27.14 0.77
N SER A 564 50.27 -27.72 0.93
CA SER A 564 50.11 -29.03 1.56
C SER A 564 48.85 -29.75 1.08
N ASP A 565 49.07 -30.96 0.57
CA ASP A 565 47.99 -31.81 0.08
C ASP A 565 47.12 -32.36 1.21
N VAL A 566 47.70 -32.58 2.41
CA VAL A 566 46.97 -33.11 3.57
C VAL A 566 45.96 -32.09 4.07
N GLU A 567 46.40 -30.85 4.32
CA GLU A 567 45.54 -29.75 4.75
C GLU A 567 44.51 -29.38 3.68
N ALA A 568 44.88 -29.45 2.39
CA ALA A 568 43.95 -29.28 1.30
C ALA A 568 42.83 -30.33 1.34
N ALA A 569 43.19 -31.60 1.55
CA ALA A 569 42.22 -32.68 1.68
C ALA A 569 41.31 -32.52 2.90
N GLU A 570 41.84 -32.08 4.05
CA GLU A 570 41.04 -31.80 5.24
C GLU A 570 39.99 -30.71 4.99
N TRP A 571 40.39 -29.60 4.36
CA TRP A 571 39.47 -28.52 4.02
C TRP A 571 38.43 -28.91 2.98
N TYR A 572 38.84 -29.63 1.92
CA TYR A 572 37.90 -30.15 0.93
C TYR A 572 36.94 -31.16 1.54
N LEU A 573 37.39 -32.06 2.41
CA LEU A 573 36.52 -33.02 3.10
C LEU A 573 35.51 -32.30 3.99
N LYS A 574 35.94 -31.27 4.70
CA LYS A 574 35.05 -30.42 5.53
C LYS A 574 33.97 -29.75 4.67
N ALA A 575 34.37 -29.05 3.61
CA ALA A 575 33.43 -28.40 2.68
C ALA A 575 32.49 -29.41 1.99
N ALA A 576 33.01 -30.59 1.62
CA ALA A 576 32.26 -31.66 0.99
C ALA A 576 31.21 -32.26 1.93
N SER A 577 31.54 -32.40 3.22
CA SER A 577 30.61 -32.87 4.27
C SER A 577 29.46 -31.89 4.50
N HIS A 578 29.68 -30.60 4.26
CA HIS A 578 28.64 -29.56 4.25
C HIS A 578 27.91 -29.40 2.90
N GLY A 579 28.16 -30.29 1.94
CA GLY A 579 27.40 -30.35 0.69
C GLY A 579 27.98 -29.57 -0.49
N HIS A 580 29.16 -28.96 -0.39
CA HIS A 580 29.71 -28.17 -1.50
C HIS A 580 30.15 -29.07 -2.68
N SER A 581 29.46 -28.97 -3.83
CA SER A 581 29.68 -29.84 -5.00
C SER A 581 31.12 -29.80 -5.52
N GLY A 582 31.72 -28.61 -5.69
CA GLY A 582 33.12 -28.50 -6.12
C GLY A 582 34.12 -29.18 -5.17
N ALA A 583 33.87 -29.14 -3.85
CA ALA A 583 34.72 -29.78 -2.85
C ALA A 583 34.54 -31.30 -2.83
N GLN A 584 33.31 -31.78 -3.05
CA GLN A 584 33.01 -33.20 -3.23
C GLN A 584 33.77 -33.76 -4.43
N ARG A 585 33.82 -33.03 -5.56
CA ARG A 585 34.64 -33.42 -6.70
C ARG A 585 36.14 -33.40 -6.35
N SER A 586 36.64 -32.34 -5.71
CA SER A 586 38.06 -32.23 -5.35
C SER A 586 38.52 -33.31 -4.36
N ILE A 587 37.74 -33.61 -3.32
CA ILE A 587 38.08 -34.69 -2.39
C ILE A 587 37.95 -36.07 -3.03
N GLY A 588 36.98 -36.24 -3.94
CA GLY A 588 36.87 -37.45 -4.77
C GLY A 588 38.15 -37.69 -5.57
N TRP A 589 38.67 -36.62 -6.18
CA TRP A 589 39.95 -36.65 -6.92
C TRP A 589 41.16 -36.92 -6.03
N MET A 590 41.20 -36.38 -4.81
CA MET A 590 42.27 -36.68 -3.86
C MET A 590 42.28 -38.13 -3.41
N TYR A 591 41.10 -38.74 -3.15
CA TYR A 591 41.00 -40.18 -2.90
C TYR A 591 41.35 -41.02 -4.12
N ASP A 592 40.97 -40.57 -5.31
CA ASP A 592 41.27 -41.25 -6.57
C ASP A 592 42.77 -41.33 -6.82
N LEU A 593 43.53 -40.31 -6.43
CA LEU A 593 44.98 -40.22 -6.65
C LEU A 593 45.85 -40.54 -5.43
N GLY A 594 45.27 -40.68 -4.24
CA GLY A 594 46.02 -40.79 -2.98
C GLY A 594 46.80 -39.50 -2.64
N LYS A 595 46.25 -38.33 -2.98
CA LYS A 595 46.89 -37.02 -2.77
C LYS A 595 46.39 -36.41 -1.47
N GLY A 596 47.24 -36.36 -0.44
CA GLY A 596 46.88 -35.86 0.89
C GLY A 596 46.02 -36.82 1.72
N VAL A 597 45.54 -37.90 1.12
CA VAL A 597 44.77 -38.99 1.73
C VAL A 597 45.24 -40.33 1.19
N GLU A 598 44.95 -41.43 1.88
CA GLU A 598 45.18 -42.77 1.35
C GLU A 598 44.30 -43.00 0.11
N GLN A 599 44.87 -43.58 -0.94
CA GLN A 599 44.14 -43.83 -2.19
C GLN A 599 42.96 -44.77 -1.93
N ASN A 600 41.76 -44.37 -2.36
CA ASN A 600 40.54 -45.15 -2.15
C ASN A 600 39.53 -44.91 -3.28
N ASP A 601 39.53 -45.82 -4.26
CA ASP A 601 38.67 -45.75 -5.43
C ASP A 601 37.17 -45.79 -5.08
N LYS A 602 36.78 -46.50 -4.00
CA LYS A 602 35.36 -46.57 -3.58
C LYS A 602 34.89 -45.23 -3.01
N LEU A 603 35.70 -44.61 -2.15
CA LEU A 603 35.37 -43.29 -1.60
C LEU A 603 35.40 -42.21 -2.69
N ALA A 604 36.35 -42.29 -3.62
CA ALA A 604 36.38 -41.42 -4.79
C ALA A 604 35.06 -41.51 -5.58
N PHE A 605 34.60 -42.73 -5.86
CA PHE A 605 33.33 -42.97 -6.53
C PHE A 605 32.14 -42.37 -5.78
N GLU A 606 32.04 -42.59 -4.46
CA GLU A 606 30.96 -42.04 -3.64
C GLU A 606 30.92 -40.51 -3.66
N TRP A 607 32.09 -39.86 -3.60
CA TRP A 607 32.19 -38.41 -3.63
C TRP A 607 31.87 -37.82 -5.01
N TYR A 608 32.35 -38.43 -6.09
CA TYR A 608 31.96 -38.03 -7.44
C TYR A 608 30.47 -38.22 -7.67
N ALA A 609 29.87 -39.31 -7.18
CA ALA A 609 28.43 -39.54 -7.27
C ALA A 609 27.61 -38.46 -6.55
N LYS A 610 28.01 -38.06 -5.34
CA LYS A 610 27.37 -36.95 -4.61
C LYS A 610 27.47 -35.63 -5.38
N SER A 611 28.65 -35.32 -5.93
CA SER A 611 28.86 -34.11 -6.71
C SER A 611 28.10 -34.11 -8.05
N ALA A 612 28.01 -35.28 -8.71
CA ALA A 612 27.28 -35.46 -9.96
C ALA A 612 25.77 -35.33 -9.76
N HIS A 613 25.23 -35.81 -8.63
CA HIS A 613 23.81 -35.59 -8.27
C HIS A 613 23.46 -34.10 -8.14
N GLN A 614 24.43 -33.28 -7.74
CA GLN A 614 24.32 -31.81 -7.73
C GLN A 614 24.59 -31.16 -9.08
N LYS A 615 24.67 -31.95 -10.16
CA LYS A 615 24.89 -31.53 -11.55
C LYS A 615 26.23 -30.82 -11.79
N HIS A 616 27.28 -31.21 -11.07
CA HIS A 616 28.62 -30.68 -11.32
C HIS A 616 29.27 -31.36 -12.52
N ASN A 617 29.47 -30.62 -13.61
CA ASN A 617 29.88 -31.14 -14.92
C ASN A 617 31.15 -32.02 -14.87
N SER A 618 32.22 -31.58 -14.21
CA SER A 618 33.45 -32.38 -14.09
C SER A 618 33.24 -33.67 -13.31
N ALA A 619 32.34 -33.68 -12.32
CA ALA A 619 32.08 -34.86 -11.51
C ALA A 619 31.20 -35.87 -12.25
N ILE A 620 30.27 -35.41 -13.09
CA ILE A 620 29.51 -36.28 -14.01
C ILE A 620 30.48 -37.01 -14.95
N PHE A 621 31.45 -36.30 -15.50
CA PHE A 621 32.49 -36.89 -16.35
C PHE A 621 33.38 -37.88 -15.57
N ASP A 622 33.91 -37.46 -14.42
CA ASP A 622 34.77 -38.30 -13.56
C ASP A 622 34.02 -39.59 -13.12
N LEU A 623 32.74 -39.47 -12.77
CA LEU A 623 31.87 -40.60 -12.42
C LEU A 623 31.59 -41.54 -13.60
N ALA A 624 31.34 -40.98 -14.78
CA ALA A 624 31.14 -41.77 -15.99
C ALA A 624 32.40 -42.56 -16.35
N SER A 625 33.59 -41.97 -16.22
CA SER A 625 34.86 -42.68 -16.41
C SER A 625 35.06 -43.81 -15.38
N MET A 626 34.57 -43.66 -14.14
CA MET A 626 34.63 -44.73 -13.15
C MET A 626 33.71 -45.91 -13.49
N TYR A 627 32.50 -45.64 -14.00
CA TYR A 627 31.60 -46.69 -14.51
C TYR A 627 32.13 -47.35 -15.78
N GLU A 628 32.82 -46.61 -16.65
CA GLU A 628 33.42 -47.14 -17.88
C GLU A 628 34.61 -48.07 -17.57
N LEU A 629 35.48 -47.67 -16.65
CA LEU A 629 36.70 -48.40 -16.30
C LEU A 629 36.53 -49.40 -15.15
N GLY A 630 35.33 -49.48 -14.55
CA GLY A 630 35.07 -50.31 -13.37
C GLY A 630 35.99 -49.97 -12.19
N ILE A 631 36.24 -48.68 -11.95
CA ILE A 631 37.08 -48.17 -10.85
C ILE A 631 36.17 -47.78 -9.69
N GLY A 632 36.35 -48.41 -8.53
CA GLY A 632 35.53 -48.15 -7.33
C GLY A 632 34.08 -48.66 -7.43
N VAL A 633 33.64 -49.09 -8.60
CA VAL A 633 32.29 -49.60 -8.91
C VAL A 633 32.36 -50.69 -9.99
N GLU A 634 31.32 -51.53 -10.08
CA GLU A 634 31.14 -52.44 -11.22
C GLU A 634 30.90 -51.63 -12.51
N ARG A 635 31.43 -52.15 -13.61
CA ARG A 635 31.29 -51.50 -14.91
C ARG A 635 29.83 -51.46 -15.37
N ASP A 636 29.39 -50.31 -15.85
CA ASP A 636 27.99 -50.09 -16.26
C ASP A 636 27.88 -49.11 -17.43
N ASP A 637 28.02 -49.63 -18.65
CA ASP A 637 27.97 -48.86 -19.89
C ASP A 637 26.62 -48.12 -20.07
N THR A 638 25.52 -48.65 -19.51
CA THR A 638 24.21 -47.99 -19.58
C THR A 638 24.21 -46.69 -18.76
N LYS A 639 24.79 -46.70 -17.56
CA LYS A 639 24.95 -45.49 -16.75
C LYS A 639 25.90 -44.49 -17.37
N VAL A 640 26.98 -44.93 -18.03
CA VAL A 640 27.87 -44.04 -18.79
C VAL A 640 27.06 -43.26 -19.83
N HIS A 641 26.24 -43.94 -20.63
CA HIS A 641 25.38 -43.30 -21.63
C HIS A 641 24.39 -42.28 -21.02
N VAL A 642 23.78 -42.60 -19.88
CA VAL A 642 22.84 -41.70 -19.20
C VAL A 642 23.55 -40.43 -18.71
N LEU A 643 24.68 -40.59 -18.01
CA LEU A 643 25.48 -39.48 -17.48
C LEU A 643 26.02 -38.58 -18.61
N MET A 644 26.44 -39.18 -19.73
CA MET A 644 26.95 -38.42 -20.87
C MET A 644 25.85 -37.65 -21.60
N ARG A 645 24.64 -38.22 -21.75
CA ARG A 645 23.48 -37.46 -22.25
C ARG A 645 23.12 -36.30 -21.33
N GLU A 646 23.16 -36.53 -20.02
CA GLU A 646 22.93 -35.45 -19.04
C GLU A 646 23.95 -34.33 -19.21
N LEU A 647 25.24 -34.65 -19.35
CA LEU A 647 26.31 -33.67 -19.58
C LEU A 647 26.11 -32.84 -20.87
N THR A 648 25.61 -33.45 -21.96
CA THR A 648 25.34 -32.76 -23.25
C THR A 648 24.16 -31.80 -23.25
N SER A 649 23.28 -31.88 -22.25
CA SER A 649 22.10 -31.01 -22.18
C SER A 649 22.41 -29.58 -21.69
N TRP A 650 23.65 -29.30 -21.29
CA TRP A 650 24.11 -28.02 -20.74
C TRP A 650 25.13 -27.33 -21.68
N SER A 651 25.00 -26.01 -21.91
CA SER A 651 25.74 -25.26 -22.95
C SER A 651 27.27 -25.28 -22.79
N ASP A 652 27.78 -25.30 -21.56
CA ASP A 652 29.22 -25.10 -21.28
C ASP A 652 30.02 -26.42 -21.31
N SER A 653 29.35 -27.57 -21.40
CA SER A 653 29.97 -28.92 -21.44
C SER A 653 29.65 -29.70 -22.72
N TYR A 654 29.08 -29.00 -23.70
CA TYR A 654 28.61 -29.55 -24.97
C TYR A 654 29.71 -30.32 -25.71
N ASN A 655 30.93 -29.81 -25.77
CA ASN A 655 31.99 -30.43 -26.58
C ASN A 655 32.51 -31.76 -26.00
N SER A 656 32.71 -31.89 -24.69
CA SER A 656 33.27 -33.11 -24.08
C SER A 656 32.24 -34.26 -24.03
N GLY A 657 31.01 -33.96 -23.63
CA GLY A 657 29.93 -34.95 -23.56
C GLY A 657 29.48 -35.44 -24.93
N LEU A 658 29.42 -34.56 -25.94
CA LEU A 658 28.93 -34.91 -27.27
C LEU A 658 29.95 -35.76 -28.04
N LEU A 659 31.25 -35.48 -27.87
CA LEU A 659 32.32 -36.32 -28.42
C LEU A 659 32.35 -37.71 -27.78
N HIS A 660 32.19 -37.79 -26.46
CA HIS A 660 32.16 -39.08 -25.77
C HIS A 660 30.88 -39.88 -26.13
N LEU A 661 29.74 -39.22 -26.26
CA LEU A 661 28.50 -39.83 -26.73
C LEU A 661 28.60 -40.28 -28.20
N GLN A 662 29.19 -39.47 -29.08
CA GLN A 662 29.42 -39.80 -30.49
C GLN A 662 30.29 -41.05 -30.64
N TRP A 663 31.26 -41.24 -29.75
CA TRP A 663 32.06 -42.47 -29.67
C TRP A 663 31.26 -43.68 -29.18
N LEU A 664 30.55 -43.58 -28.05
CA LEU A 664 29.72 -44.68 -27.53
C LEU A 664 28.61 -45.12 -28.51
N THR A 665 28.19 -44.23 -29.41
CA THR A 665 27.18 -44.52 -30.45
C THR A 665 27.78 -44.87 -31.81
N SER A 666 29.10 -44.96 -31.95
CA SER A 666 29.77 -45.35 -33.20
C SER A 666 29.44 -46.80 -33.55
N PRO A 667 29.18 -47.16 -34.82
CA PRO A 667 28.97 -48.55 -35.23
C PRO A 667 30.16 -49.47 -34.95
N ASP A 668 31.35 -48.91 -34.73
CA ASP A 668 32.56 -49.63 -34.32
C ASP A 668 32.63 -49.92 -32.81
N TYR A 669 31.76 -49.31 -32.01
CA TYR A 669 31.68 -49.54 -30.56
C TYR A 669 31.02 -50.89 -30.28
N ARG A 670 31.84 -51.91 -29.96
CA ARG A 670 31.40 -53.12 -29.26
C ARG A 670 31.68 -52.91 -27.79
N SER A 671 30.70 -53.10 -26.91
CA SER A 671 30.92 -53.08 -25.45
C SER A 671 32.15 -53.94 -25.17
N PRO A 672 33.27 -53.37 -24.70
CA PRO A 672 34.48 -54.15 -24.46
C PRO A 672 34.18 -55.24 -23.44
N GLU A 673 34.04 -56.51 -23.80
CA GLU A 673 33.89 -57.56 -22.79
C GLU A 673 35.22 -57.80 -22.04
N ASN A 674 36.34 -57.19 -22.48
CA ASN A 674 37.65 -57.23 -21.85
C ASN A 674 38.39 -55.87 -21.90
N ASP A 675 39.26 -55.62 -20.91
CA ASP A 675 40.11 -54.41 -20.76
C ASP A 675 40.96 -54.06 -22.02
N LEU A 676 41.25 -55.03 -22.87
CA LEU A 676 42.11 -54.89 -24.06
C LEU A 676 41.46 -54.10 -25.22
N ASP A 677 40.13 -54.17 -25.38
CA ASP A 677 39.44 -53.50 -26.48
C ASP A 677 39.24 -51.99 -26.19
N ALA A 678 38.99 -51.62 -24.93
CA ALA A 678 38.95 -50.22 -24.50
C ALA A 678 40.32 -49.54 -24.64
N ILE A 679 41.39 -50.28 -24.36
CA ILE A 679 42.78 -49.83 -24.53
C ILE A 679 43.11 -49.50 -25.98
N ALA A 680 42.79 -50.40 -26.91
CA ALA A 680 43.05 -50.20 -28.33
C ALA A 680 42.33 -48.94 -28.84
N LEU A 681 41.10 -48.73 -28.38
CA LEU A 681 40.28 -47.57 -28.74
C LEU A 681 40.80 -46.26 -28.14
N TYR A 682 41.25 -46.24 -26.89
CA TYR A 682 41.88 -45.03 -26.35
C TYR A 682 43.19 -44.71 -27.06
N HIS A 683 43.98 -45.70 -27.47
CA HIS A 683 45.15 -45.47 -28.33
C HIS A 683 44.78 -44.85 -29.67
N GLU A 684 43.73 -45.33 -30.32
CA GLU A 684 43.24 -44.75 -31.58
C GLU A 684 42.72 -43.32 -31.39
N GLY A 685 41.91 -43.09 -30.35
CA GLY A 685 41.40 -41.76 -30.02
C GLY A 685 42.51 -40.78 -29.64
N ALA A 686 43.50 -41.23 -28.88
CA ALA A 686 44.64 -40.41 -28.50
C ALA A 686 45.56 -40.10 -29.69
N ALA A 687 45.70 -41.03 -30.64
CA ALA A 687 46.39 -40.80 -31.92
C ALA A 687 45.66 -39.79 -32.81
N LYS A 688 44.32 -39.72 -32.73
CA LYS A 688 43.50 -38.68 -33.36
C LYS A 688 43.53 -37.33 -32.63
N GLY A 689 44.29 -37.22 -31.55
CA GLY A 689 44.46 -35.98 -30.78
C GLY A 689 43.42 -35.75 -29.69
N TYR A 690 42.51 -36.70 -29.42
CA TYR A 690 41.44 -36.48 -28.46
C TYR A 690 41.95 -36.41 -27.02
N VAL A 691 41.73 -35.25 -26.39
CA VAL A 691 42.20 -34.90 -25.05
C VAL A 691 41.72 -35.89 -23.97
N ALA A 692 40.46 -36.32 -24.04
CA ALA A 692 39.89 -37.28 -23.08
C ALA A 692 40.52 -38.68 -23.21
N ALA A 693 40.78 -39.15 -24.43
CA ALA A 693 41.44 -40.44 -24.67
C ALA A 693 42.92 -40.41 -24.20
N GLN A 694 43.59 -39.28 -24.41
CA GLN A 694 44.95 -39.04 -23.88
C GLN A 694 44.96 -39.03 -22.35
N TYR A 695 44.01 -38.33 -21.70
CA TYR A 695 43.88 -38.34 -20.24
C TYR A 695 43.60 -39.75 -19.69
N ASN A 696 42.67 -40.49 -20.29
CA ASN A 696 42.31 -41.83 -19.84
C ASN A 696 43.46 -42.85 -20.05
N LEU A 697 44.19 -42.80 -21.16
CA LEU A 697 45.43 -43.60 -21.31
C LEU A 697 46.46 -43.26 -20.25
N GLY A 698 46.63 -41.97 -19.96
CA GLY A 698 47.50 -41.52 -18.87
C GLY A 698 47.16 -42.24 -17.56
N ARG A 699 45.87 -42.30 -17.22
CA ARG A 699 45.37 -42.99 -16.01
C ARG A 699 45.58 -44.50 -16.05
N MET A 700 45.34 -45.13 -17.21
CA MET A 700 45.48 -46.58 -17.35
C MET A 700 46.93 -47.04 -17.18
N TYR A 701 47.87 -46.36 -17.83
CA TYR A 701 49.30 -46.62 -17.68
C TYR A 701 49.80 -46.33 -16.27
N GLU A 702 49.30 -45.28 -15.64
CA GLU A 702 49.67 -44.94 -14.28
C GLU A 702 49.22 -45.99 -13.26
N ARG A 703 48.10 -46.66 -13.49
CA ARG A 703 47.50 -47.63 -12.55
C ARG A 703 47.73 -49.09 -12.91
N GLY A 704 48.36 -49.38 -14.05
CA GLY A 704 48.55 -50.75 -14.52
C GLY A 704 47.24 -51.48 -14.83
N ARG A 705 46.23 -50.78 -15.36
CA ARG A 705 44.95 -51.37 -15.77
C ARG A 705 45.00 -51.72 -17.25
N GLY A 706 45.06 -53.03 -17.53
CA GLY A 706 45.25 -53.60 -18.87
C GLY A 706 46.63 -53.38 -19.50
N PHE A 707 47.57 -52.81 -18.73
CA PHE A 707 49.01 -52.76 -19.00
C PHE A 707 49.79 -53.05 -17.71
N GLU A 708 51.10 -53.28 -17.81
CA GLU A 708 51.97 -53.05 -16.66
C GLU A 708 52.01 -51.55 -16.32
N MET A 709 52.15 -51.23 -15.04
CA MET A 709 52.27 -49.84 -14.59
C MET A 709 53.48 -49.17 -15.25
N ASP A 710 53.24 -48.17 -16.10
CA ASP A 710 54.27 -47.44 -16.84
C ASP A 710 54.09 -45.93 -16.64
N ARG A 711 54.83 -45.39 -15.67
CA ARG A 711 54.79 -43.95 -15.34
C ARG A 711 55.31 -43.08 -16.48
N SER A 712 56.17 -43.59 -17.36
CA SER A 712 56.72 -42.83 -18.49
C SER A 712 55.67 -42.65 -19.57
N GLN A 713 54.94 -43.72 -19.91
CA GLN A 713 53.80 -43.63 -20.82
C GLN A 713 52.66 -42.80 -20.23
N ALA A 714 52.39 -42.94 -18.93
CA ALA A 714 51.42 -42.10 -18.25
C ALA A 714 51.75 -40.60 -18.38
N MET A 715 52.99 -40.22 -18.06
CA MET A 715 53.47 -38.84 -18.21
C MET A 715 53.34 -38.31 -19.64
N GLU A 716 53.68 -39.12 -20.63
CA GLU A 716 53.62 -38.71 -22.04
C GLU A 716 52.18 -38.42 -22.48
N TRP A 717 51.23 -39.25 -22.07
CA TRP A 717 49.82 -39.03 -22.39
C TRP A 717 49.21 -37.87 -21.62
N TYR A 718 49.57 -37.69 -20.36
CA TYR A 718 49.18 -36.51 -19.59
C TYR A 718 49.77 -35.22 -20.17
N ARG A 719 51.02 -35.23 -20.61
CA ARG A 719 51.65 -34.08 -21.28
C ARG A 719 50.87 -33.67 -22.53
N LYS A 720 50.54 -34.64 -23.40
CA LYS A 720 49.78 -34.38 -24.64
C LYS A 720 48.39 -33.79 -24.37
N ALA A 721 47.69 -34.30 -23.36
CA ALA A 721 46.41 -33.74 -22.97
C ALA A 721 46.57 -32.33 -22.34
N ALA A 722 47.63 -32.11 -21.56
CA ALA A 722 47.94 -30.82 -20.93
C ALA A 722 48.27 -29.72 -21.95
N GLU A 723 49.02 -30.06 -23.00
CA GLU A 723 49.36 -29.15 -24.11
C GLU A 723 48.12 -28.68 -24.87
N GLN A 724 47.03 -29.45 -24.83
CA GLN A 724 45.73 -29.11 -25.39
C GLN A 724 44.79 -28.41 -24.40
N GLY A 725 45.29 -27.97 -23.25
CA GLY A 725 44.53 -27.21 -22.26
C GLY A 725 43.82 -28.04 -21.19
N HIS A 726 44.05 -29.35 -21.10
CA HIS A 726 43.44 -30.17 -20.05
C HIS A 726 44.15 -29.97 -18.70
N GLU A 727 43.52 -29.19 -17.83
CA GLU A 727 44.11 -28.79 -16.55
C GLU A 727 44.46 -29.99 -15.65
N VAL A 728 43.61 -31.01 -15.59
CA VAL A 728 43.83 -32.21 -14.76
C VAL A 728 45.04 -33.00 -15.25
N SER A 729 45.23 -33.09 -16.57
CA SER A 729 46.41 -33.76 -17.11
C SER A 729 47.69 -32.94 -16.87
N ARG A 730 47.59 -31.61 -16.87
CA ARG A 730 48.71 -30.71 -16.55
C ARG A 730 49.18 -30.91 -15.12
N GLU A 731 48.24 -31.00 -14.18
CA GLU A 731 48.51 -31.30 -12.77
C GLU A 731 49.11 -32.69 -12.59
N ARG A 732 48.57 -33.71 -13.29
CA ARG A 732 49.12 -35.07 -13.15
C ARG A 732 50.49 -35.24 -13.78
N PHE A 733 50.73 -34.59 -14.92
CA PHE A 733 52.05 -34.54 -15.55
C PHE A 733 53.09 -33.88 -14.63
N THR A 734 52.76 -32.73 -14.04
CA THR A 734 53.66 -32.03 -13.11
C THR A 734 53.93 -32.84 -11.84
N PHE A 735 52.92 -33.52 -11.30
CA PHE A 735 53.09 -34.44 -10.17
C PHE A 735 54.03 -35.59 -10.49
N LEU A 736 53.76 -36.36 -11.56
CA LEU A 736 54.59 -37.50 -11.92
C LEU A 736 56.04 -37.09 -12.24
N LYS A 737 56.21 -35.92 -12.85
CA LYS A 737 57.53 -35.31 -13.06
C LYS A 737 58.25 -34.98 -11.75
N SER A 738 57.53 -34.48 -10.74
CA SER A 738 58.10 -34.18 -9.42
C SER A 738 58.48 -35.45 -8.63
N VAL A 739 57.71 -36.53 -8.78
CA VAL A 739 57.98 -37.83 -8.14
C VAL A 739 59.14 -38.55 -8.82
N ALA A 740 59.33 -38.38 -10.13
CA ALA A 740 60.46 -38.96 -10.87
C ALA A 740 61.81 -38.23 -10.64
N MET A 741 61.77 -37.03 -10.07
CA MET A 741 62.96 -36.22 -9.73
C MET A 741 63.43 -36.41 -8.26
N LYS A 742 62.67 -37.14 -7.45
CA LYS A 742 63.06 -37.60 -6.10
C LYS A 742 63.51 -39.05 -6.19
#